data_AF-A0A2U9BBA6-F1
#
_entry.id   AF-A0A2U9BBA6-F1
#
_cell.length_a   1.000
_cell.length_b   1.000
_cell.length_c   1.000
_cell.angle_alpha   90.00
_cell.angle_beta   90.00
_cell.angle_gamma   90.00
#
_symmetry.space_group_name_H-M   'P 1'
#
loop_
_entity.id
_entity.type
_entity.pdbx_description
1 polymer ?
#
loop_
_entity_poly.entity_id
_entity_poly.type
_entity_poly.pdbx_seq_one_letter_code
_entity_poly.pdbx_strand_id
1 'polypeptide(L)'
;MSTVSPDKRRKMETALNQLKKHTVVVADTGDVNAIDEYKPQDATTNPSLILAAAKMPAYQSLLDQAIKYGIAKGGTEDEQVANTMDKLFVSFGLEILKKVPGRVSTEVDARLSFDKEEMVAKALRLIALYEEAGIGKERVLIKLSSTWEGIQAGKELEEKHGVHCNMTLLFSFAQAVACAEANVTLISPFVGRILDWYKENTDRKSYEPHEDPGVVSVTKIYNHYKKFGYSTVVMGASFRNTGQVKALAGCDLLTISPGLLAELSQDHSTVKEMLSVEKAKACDLEKIHLDEKAFRWQHNEDRMAVEKLSDGIRKFAADGIKLETMIKEKMLNVKNGKRPSPARGAEMLRTLKLSVLLQGLTLLLSGPACEASSLGLTVHVVPLDSDGGKTVRAHFTAIAPTPCPGLSGVCAQGEDCLVHTTSSPFTGSKPESGWCVRQWQKNVPSNYNGTVTLGSDTEMYVSMKAGPQVRENSGRLNHPPFVALPPPLRARVNCPHHFHLSAKDLDGDRVRCRFARPEHGECLGCTRHSFMELDEEKCMLTFTGKASAGRYFIYLMAEDLIPVPKIIQISDNAPLSSVPVHLSLTVEESTSSCSDEPVASSETPERDATLFVLPYQEMKFNVHFMSQLESVLEVAVVGPPELYRVGFTSVGPLSVMTMAWVRSQNNLTQLLPICFAANTKSLQSEPRCVWLYQREMRTLPAGTELTCEKTEMILVLPVASLTNIKLEELQLNSPTCPVSYNDTHLTARIALNGCGTKTLNAGSELVYTNTLQSVRPFTLVSRRPFLILPLACRIPGAQVKGPHYEVAMPTETEVFGEVKYEIAIYLPGEGPLANYTRFAQLRNIQRSAVRVRREVESRSDGNATSTGSNSSGAIGSRINQLDLHVMSNCTLDRAELLVSQCVESETEDFEETRPLLSQGCAASNSTFEVVTTQSNSRVYRLNLNNVETKGSTMYVQCTVNLCIATLPSQKCPDLCSRSVSTRTVVNSVFTKSYTIQSGPVSLVFTTPQPSTLSTITPATTTTAPTTTTTTTTTVTSTATPTDTTTSHAPEKASSMAAGVILTTIGIFLQKVVLH
;
A
#
# COMPACT_ATOMS: atom_id res chain seq x y z
N MET A 1 60.28 -37.21 27.78
CA MET A 1 60.06 -36.09 26.82
C MET A 1 59.07 -36.59 25.77
N SER A 2 58.14 -35.80 25.24
CA SER A 2 58.04 -34.32 25.30
C SER A 2 56.67 -33.82 25.80
N THR A 3 56.64 -32.56 26.22
CA THR A 3 55.49 -31.84 26.77
C THR A 3 54.50 -31.38 25.69
N VAL A 4 53.20 -31.43 25.99
CA VAL A 4 52.17 -30.67 25.26
C VAL A 4 51.95 -29.33 25.97
N SER A 5 51.97 -28.22 25.22
CA SER A 5 51.92 -26.85 25.75
C SER A 5 50.54 -26.47 26.34
N PRO A 6 50.45 -25.57 27.34
CA PRO A 6 49.18 -25.18 27.98
C PRO A 6 48.14 -24.49 27.07
N ASP A 7 48.53 -24.01 25.89
CA ASP A 7 47.73 -23.13 25.02
C ASP A 7 46.37 -23.71 24.56
N LYS A 8 46.24 -25.04 24.50
CA LYS A 8 45.02 -25.72 24.01
C LYS A 8 43.80 -25.64 24.95
N ARG A 9 43.78 -24.73 25.92
CA ARG A 9 42.62 -24.48 26.83
C ARG A 9 42.00 -23.09 26.73
N ARG A 10 42.42 -22.23 25.79
CA ARG A 10 41.71 -20.98 25.49
C ARG A 10 40.39 -21.29 24.77
N LYS A 11 39.28 -21.40 25.52
CA LYS A 11 37.92 -21.41 24.95
C LYS A 11 37.80 -20.23 23.97
N MET A 12 37.29 -20.47 22.76
CA MET A 12 37.05 -19.40 21.80
C MET A 12 35.91 -18.50 22.30
N GLU A 13 36.29 -17.36 22.85
CA GLU A 13 35.37 -16.36 23.39
C GLU A 13 34.58 -15.70 22.27
N THR A 14 33.27 -15.56 22.44
CA THR A 14 32.38 -15.02 21.41
C THR A 14 32.63 -13.52 21.18
N ALA A 15 32.34 -13.01 19.99
CA ALA A 15 32.56 -11.62 19.62
C ALA A 15 31.81 -10.66 20.56
N LEU A 16 30.60 -11.04 21.03
CA LEU A 16 29.84 -10.31 22.05
C LEU A 16 30.59 -10.22 23.39
N ASN A 17 31.21 -11.31 23.86
CA ASN A 17 31.96 -11.32 25.11
C ASN A 17 33.33 -10.61 25.00
N GLN A 18 33.94 -10.60 23.81
CA GLN A 18 35.10 -9.77 23.52
C GLN A 18 34.72 -8.27 23.48
N LEU A 19 33.61 -7.92 22.81
CA LEU A 19 33.11 -6.53 22.72
C LEU A 19 32.81 -5.93 24.10
N LYS A 20 32.20 -6.71 25.00
CA LYS A 20 31.91 -6.31 26.40
C LYS A 20 33.14 -5.94 27.25
N LYS A 21 34.37 -6.10 26.73
CA LYS A 21 35.62 -5.66 27.38
C LYS A 21 36.04 -4.24 27.02
N HIS A 22 35.55 -3.73 25.89
CA HIS A 22 35.90 -2.42 25.33
C HIS A 22 34.71 -1.45 25.33
N THR A 23 33.48 -1.97 25.40
CA THR A 23 32.24 -1.22 25.19
C THR A 23 31.12 -1.78 26.06
N VAL A 24 30.31 -0.89 26.64
CA VAL A 24 29.10 -1.27 27.38
C VAL A 24 27.98 -1.60 26.38
N VAL A 25 27.52 -2.86 26.41
CA VAL A 25 26.46 -3.32 25.50
C VAL A 25 25.07 -2.97 26.03
N VAL A 26 24.26 -2.37 25.16
CA VAL A 26 22.88 -1.93 25.39
C VAL A 26 21.97 -2.66 24.37
N ALA A 27 20.73 -2.98 24.76
CA ALA A 27 19.76 -3.62 23.85
C ALA A 27 18.74 -2.62 23.29
N ASP A 28 18.59 -2.56 21.96
CA ASP A 28 17.57 -1.75 21.27
C ASP A 28 16.33 -2.62 20.99
N THR A 29 15.42 -2.70 21.97
CA THR A 29 14.23 -3.55 21.89
C THR A 29 13.08 -3.05 22.79
N GLY A 30 11.84 -3.24 22.31
CA GLY A 30 10.62 -3.16 23.13
C GLY A 30 10.16 -4.52 23.67
N ASP A 31 10.72 -5.62 23.16
CA ASP A 31 10.47 -6.96 23.68
C ASP A 31 11.39 -7.24 24.88
N VAL A 32 10.79 -7.22 26.07
CA VAL A 32 11.43 -7.44 27.37
C VAL A 32 12.05 -8.84 27.47
N ASN A 33 11.45 -9.85 26.82
CA ASN A 33 11.93 -11.23 26.88
C ASN A 33 13.33 -11.38 26.26
N ALA A 34 13.60 -10.65 25.17
CA ALA A 34 14.90 -10.65 24.49
C ALA A 34 16.05 -10.01 25.30
N ILE A 35 15.76 -9.37 26.45
CA ILE A 35 16.77 -8.71 27.29
C ILE A 35 17.50 -9.73 28.18
N ASP A 36 16.80 -10.74 28.69
CA ASP A 36 17.37 -11.76 29.61
C ASP A 36 18.52 -12.56 28.99
N GLU A 37 18.42 -12.83 27.68
CA GLU A 37 19.36 -13.67 26.93
C GLU A 37 20.77 -13.05 26.87
N TYR A 38 20.86 -11.77 26.50
CA TYR A 38 22.14 -11.09 26.24
C TYR A 38 22.71 -10.34 27.44
N LYS A 39 21.91 -10.12 28.50
CA LYS A 39 22.30 -9.38 29.73
C LYS A 39 23.01 -8.05 29.41
N PRO A 40 22.31 -7.08 28.80
CA PRO A 40 22.83 -5.75 28.56
C PRO A 40 22.86 -4.92 29.85
N GLN A 41 23.58 -3.80 29.84
CA GLN A 41 23.67 -2.89 30.99
C GLN A 41 22.48 -1.94 31.06
N ASP A 42 22.17 -1.27 29.95
CA ASP A 42 21.01 -0.40 29.73
C ASP A 42 20.15 -1.00 28.60
N ALA A 43 18.96 -0.43 28.35
CA ALA A 43 18.17 -0.72 27.15
C ALA A 43 17.53 0.54 26.55
N THR A 44 17.28 0.52 25.24
CA THR A 44 16.63 1.61 24.50
C THR A 44 15.31 1.20 23.87
N THR A 45 14.31 2.07 24.05
CA THR A 45 13.04 2.04 23.32
C THR A 45 12.95 3.20 22.33
N ASN A 46 11.94 3.15 21.46
CA ASN A 46 11.48 4.22 20.57
C ASN A 46 10.02 3.92 20.14
N PRO A 47 9.28 4.86 19.52
CA PRO A 47 7.87 4.63 19.17
C PRO A 47 7.63 3.43 18.27
N SER A 48 8.54 3.13 17.32
CA SER A 48 8.45 1.94 16.46
C SER A 48 8.59 0.63 17.25
N LEU A 49 9.50 0.59 18.23
CA LEU A 49 9.70 -0.58 19.11
C LEU A 49 8.51 -0.79 20.07
N ILE A 50 7.95 0.27 20.63
CA ILE A 50 6.75 0.17 21.48
C ILE A 50 5.54 -0.26 20.65
N LEU A 51 5.36 0.26 19.43
CA LEU A 51 4.30 -0.17 18.50
C LEU A 51 4.44 -1.66 18.12
N ALA A 52 5.66 -2.16 17.92
CA ALA A 52 5.91 -3.57 17.65
C ALA A 52 5.57 -4.45 18.87
N ALA A 53 6.06 -4.09 20.05
CA ALA A 53 5.82 -4.84 21.28
C ALA A 53 4.34 -4.81 21.71
N ALA A 54 3.65 -3.67 21.61
CA ALA A 54 2.24 -3.53 21.97
C ALA A 54 1.27 -4.35 21.09
N LYS A 55 1.73 -4.90 19.96
CA LYS A 55 0.99 -5.85 19.11
C LYS A 55 1.19 -7.31 19.53
N MET A 56 2.21 -7.63 20.33
CA MET A 56 2.48 -9.00 20.75
C MET A 56 1.44 -9.47 21.79
N PRO A 57 1.01 -10.76 21.77
CA PRO A 57 0.09 -11.31 22.76
C PRO A 57 0.59 -11.16 24.21
N ALA A 58 1.90 -11.33 24.44
CA ALA A 58 2.53 -11.27 25.75
C ALA A 58 2.33 -9.92 26.48
N TYR A 59 2.23 -8.82 25.73
CA TYR A 59 2.17 -7.46 26.28
C TYR A 59 0.77 -6.83 26.24
N GLN A 60 -0.26 -7.57 25.83
CA GLN A 60 -1.65 -7.09 25.85
C GLN A 60 -2.11 -6.69 27.25
N SER A 61 -1.59 -7.36 28.29
CA SER A 61 -1.86 -7.04 29.70
C SER A 61 -1.36 -5.65 30.10
N LEU A 62 -0.24 -5.17 29.55
CA LEU A 62 0.29 -3.82 29.80
C LEU A 62 -0.56 -2.77 29.08
N LEU A 63 -0.90 -3.03 27.81
CA LEU A 63 -1.77 -2.18 26.98
C LEU A 63 -3.15 -2.00 27.62
N ASP A 64 -3.78 -3.09 28.05
CA ASP A 64 -5.10 -3.06 28.70
C ASP A 64 -5.06 -2.44 30.11
N GLN A 65 -3.89 -2.36 30.77
CA GLN A 65 -3.69 -1.59 32.00
C GLN A 65 -3.50 -0.09 31.72
N ALA A 66 -2.70 0.27 30.72
CA ALA A 66 -2.52 1.65 30.28
C ALA A 66 -3.85 2.28 29.82
N ILE A 67 -4.67 1.52 29.08
CA ILE A 67 -6.02 1.93 28.65
C ILE A 67 -6.93 2.21 29.86
N LYS A 68 -6.89 1.37 30.90
CA LYS A 68 -7.66 1.60 32.13
C LYS A 68 -7.17 2.85 32.87
N TYR A 69 -5.85 3.10 32.91
CA TYR A 69 -5.28 4.31 33.50
C TYR A 69 -5.74 5.56 32.75
N GLY A 70 -5.65 5.58 31.42
CA GLY A 70 -6.10 6.71 30.59
C GLY A 70 -7.59 7.02 30.77
N ILE A 71 -8.45 5.99 30.69
CA ILE A 71 -9.90 6.15 30.95
C ILE A 71 -10.16 6.66 32.38
N ALA A 72 -9.43 6.15 33.39
CA ALA A 72 -9.60 6.53 34.79
C ALA A 72 -9.10 7.94 35.14
N LYS A 73 -8.22 8.55 34.31
CA LYS A 73 -7.83 9.97 34.45
C LYS A 73 -8.92 10.94 33.97
N GLY A 74 -9.90 10.49 33.19
CA GLY A 74 -10.95 11.34 32.65
C GLY A 74 -10.46 12.31 31.57
N GLY A 75 -11.15 13.43 31.40
CA GLY A 75 -10.91 14.38 30.30
C GLY A 75 -11.56 13.96 28.99
N THR A 76 -11.22 14.66 27.91
CA THR A 76 -11.59 14.36 26.51
C THR A 76 -11.04 13.02 26.04
N GLU A 77 -11.48 12.54 24.88
CA GLU A 77 -10.94 11.28 24.33
C GLU A 77 -9.45 11.37 24.02
N ASP A 78 -8.97 12.50 23.46
CA ASP A 78 -7.57 12.70 23.15
C ASP A 78 -6.69 12.82 24.41
N GLU A 79 -7.17 13.45 25.49
CA GLU A 79 -6.48 13.45 26.79
C GLU A 79 -6.38 12.03 27.40
N GLN A 80 -7.43 11.21 27.29
CA GLN A 80 -7.41 9.82 27.75
C GLN A 80 -6.45 8.96 26.92
N VAL A 81 -6.35 9.21 25.61
CA VAL A 81 -5.41 8.53 24.69
C VAL A 81 -3.97 8.97 24.96
N ALA A 82 -3.72 10.27 25.16
CA ALA A 82 -2.39 10.78 25.54
C ALA A 82 -1.92 10.22 26.89
N ASN A 83 -2.79 10.19 27.92
CA ASN A 83 -2.47 9.54 29.19
C ASN A 83 -2.29 8.02 29.05
N THR A 84 -2.95 7.36 28.09
CA THR A 84 -2.72 5.94 27.77
C THR A 84 -1.35 5.74 27.11
N MET A 85 -0.98 6.57 26.13
CA MET A 85 0.32 6.55 25.46
C MET A 85 1.46 6.74 26.45
N ASP A 86 1.42 7.83 27.23
CA ASP A 86 2.45 8.13 28.24
C ASP A 86 2.58 6.97 29.25
N LYS A 87 1.45 6.41 29.74
CA LYS A 87 1.48 5.29 30.68
C LYS A 87 1.97 3.99 30.03
N LEU A 88 1.70 3.75 28.75
CA LEU A 88 2.15 2.56 28.04
C LEU A 88 3.67 2.53 27.86
N PHE A 89 4.26 3.65 27.41
CA PHE A 89 5.71 3.80 27.27
C PHE A 89 6.42 3.56 28.61
N VAL A 90 5.93 4.19 29.67
CA VAL A 90 6.44 3.98 31.04
C VAL A 90 6.24 2.54 31.49
N SER A 91 5.09 1.91 31.22
CA SER A 91 4.84 0.51 31.63
C SER A 91 5.80 -0.47 30.96
N PHE A 92 6.15 -0.28 29.69
CA PHE A 92 7.22 -1.07 29.05
C PHE A 92 8.58 -0.82 29.71
N GLY A 93 8.92 0.44 30.00
CA GLY A 93 10.17 0.77 30.69
C GLY A 93 10.25 0.18 32.10
N LEU A 94 9.15 0.09 32.84
CA LEU A 94 9.08 -0.58 34.14
C LEU A 94 9.38 -2.08 34.04
N GLU A 95 8.90 -2.77 33.00
CA GLU A 95 9.25 -4.19 32.78
C GLU A 95 10.72 -4.35 32.36
N ILE A 96 11.25 -3.44 31.53
CA ILE A 96 12.66 -3.40 31.13
C ILE A 96 13.59 -3.19 32.35
N LEU A 97 13.26 -2.27 33.25
CA LEU A 97 14.08 -1.94 34.44
C LEU A 97 14.13 -3.05 35.50
N LYS A 98 13.27 -4.08 35.40
CA LYS A 98 13.38 -5.33 36.18
C LYS A 98 14.42 -6.29 35.60
N LYS A 99 14.84 -6.10 34.34
CA LYS A 99 15.78 -6.97 33.62
C LYS A 99 17.17 -6.35 33.48
N VAL A 100 17.25 -5.03 33.23
CA VAL A 100 18.53 -4.32 33.12
C VAL A 100 18.97 -3.74 34.48
N PRO A 101 20.26 -3.85 34.85
CA PRO A 101 20.77 -3.25 36.09
C PRO A 101 20.90 -1.72 36.00
N GLY A 102 21.13 -1.19 34.79
CA GLY A 102 21.24 0.23 34.50
C GLY A 102 19.91 0.86 34.08
N ARG A 103 19.93 1.63 33.00
CA ARG A 103 18.88 2.60 32.64
C ARG A 103 17.98 2.12 31.48
N VAL A 104 16.80 2.71 31.38
CA VAL A 104 15.93 2.63 30.19
C VAL A 104 15.81 3.98 29.49
N SER A 105 16.00 4.02 28.17
CA SER A 105 15.66 5.20 27.37
C SER A 105 14.20 5.18 26.95
N THR A 106 13.44 6.22 27.31
CA THR A 106 12.01 6.41 26.98
C THR A 106 11.88 7.62 26.07
N GLU A 107 11.31 7.46 24.88
CA GLU A 107 11.27 8.53 23.87
C GLU A 107 10.01 9.39 24.00
N VAL A 108 10.20 10.72 23.93
CA VAL A 108 9.12 11.70 23.83
C VAL A 108 8.44 11.60 22.47
N ASP A 109 7.18 12.02 22.38
CA ASP A 109 6.45 12.09 21.11
C ASP A 109 7.21 12.93 20.07
N ALA A 110 7.63 12.28 18.99
CA ALA A 110 8.39 12.91 17.91
C ALA A 110 7.65 14.07 17.22
N ARG A 111 6.31 14.17 17.35
CA ARG A 111 5.55 15.35 16.88
C ARG A 111 6.01 16.64 17.57
N LEU A 112 6.49 16.55 18.81
CA LEU A 112 7.00 17.68 19.59
C LEU A 112 8.43 18.08 19.24
N SER A 113 9.12 17.42 18.29
CA SER A 113 10.56 17.60 18.02
C SER A 113 11.02 19.03 17.68
N PHE A 114 10.09 19.95 17.39
CA PHE A 114 10.38 21.37 17.09
C PHE A 114 9.73 22.34 18.08
N ASP A 115 9.21 21.84 19.21
CA ASP A 115 8.66 22.61 20.31
C ASP A 115 9.43 22.28 21.59
N LYS A 116 10.31 23.19 22.02
CA LYS A 116 11.20 23.01 23.17
C LYS A 116 10.38 22.89 24.46
N GLU A 117 9.42 23.79 24.65
CA GLU A 117 8.62 23.91 25.86
C GLU A 117 7.72 22.68 26.08
N GLU A 118 7.05 22.19 25.04
CA GLU A 118 6.27 20.95 25.10
C GLU A 118 7.14 19.70 25.25
N MET A 119 8.34 19.66 24.66
CA MET A 119 9.30 18.57 24.94
C MET A 119 9.70 18.53 26.42
N VAL A 120 9.98 19.68 27.06
CA VAL A 120 10.28 19.75 28.50
C VAL A 120 9.06 19.32 29.32
N ALA A 121 7.85 19.81 28.99
CA ALA A 121 6.62 19.45 29.70
C ALA A 121 6.33 17.93 29.61
N LYS A 122 6.42 17.34 28.42
CA LYS A 122 6.21 15.89 28.21
C LYS A 122 7.29 15.05 28.88
N ALA A 123 8.56 15.48 28.85
CA ALA A 123 9.66 14.84 29.57
C ALA A 123 9.39 14.75 31.08
N LEU A 124 9.00 15.87 31.70
CA LEU A 124 8.67 15.93 33.12
C LEU A 124 7.43 15.08 33.46
N ARG A 125 6.43 15.03 32.58
CA ARG A 125 5.26 14.13 32.74
C ARG A 125 5.65 12.66 32.71
N LEU A 126 6.58 12.25 31.84
CA LEU A 126 7.08 10.86 31.78
C LEU A 126 7.90 10.52 33.04
N ILE A 127 8.75 11.42 33.55
CA ILE A 127 9.47 11.20 34.81
C ILE A 127 8.49 11.07 35.99
N ALA A 128 7.50 11.95 36.11
CA ALA A 128 6.49 11.85 37.16
C ALA A 128 5.71 10.52 37.11
N LEU A 129 5.53 9.92 35.93
CA LEU A 129 4.90 8.61 35.76
C LEU A 129 5.80 7.42 36.17
N TYR A 130 7.12 7.58 36.13
CA TYR A 130 8.09 6.64 36.71
C TYR A 130 8.16 6.79 38.23
N GLU A 131 8.15 8.03 38.74
CA GLU A 131 8.10 8.32 40.18
C GLU A 131 6.77 7.84 40.81
N GLU A 132 5.62 8.01 40.13
CA GLU A 132 4.31 7.37 40.44
C GLU A 132 4.42 5.83 40.59
N ALA A 133 5.46 5.21 40.00
CA ALA A 133 5.70 3.76 40.02
C ALA A 133 6.93 3.35 40.86
N GLY A 134 7.51 4.26 41.64
CA GLY A 134 8.64 3.98 42.54
C GLY A 134 10.01 3.86 41.84
N ILE A 135 10.14 4.35 40.61
CA ILE A 135 11.40 4.44 39.87
C ILE A 135 11.92 5.87 39.88
N GLY A 136 13.13 6.08 40.41
CA GLY A 136 13.82 7.36 40.36
C GLY A 136 14.36 7.68 38.96
N LYS A 137 14.44 8.98 38.66
CA LYS A 137 14.87 9.50 37.35
C LYS A 137 16.30 9.11 36.97
N GLU A 138 17.16 8.73 37.91
CA GLU A 138 18.50 8.20 37.66
C GLU A 138 18.51 6.85 36.92
N ARG A 139 17.39 6.11 36.95
CA ARG A 139 17.18 4.88 36.15
C ARG A 139 16.64 5.17 34.73
N VAL A 140 16.35 6.42 34.39
CA VAL A 140 15.66 6.80 33.15
C VAL A 140 16.52 7.74 32.32
N LEU A 141 16.50 7.55 31.00
CA LEU A 141 16.95 8.56 30.04
C LEU A 141 15.75 9.04 29.23
N ILE A 142 15.40 10.33 29.31
CA ILE A 142 14.41 10.91 28.43
C ILE A 142 15.05 11.14 27.06
N LYS A 143 14.48 10.50 26.04
CA LYS A 143 15.06 10.43 24.71
C LYS A 143 14.36 11.44 23.79
N LEU A 144 15.14 12.31 23.16
CA LEU A 144 14.70 13.48 22.40
C LEU A 144 15.36 13.54 21.03
N SER A 145 14.63 14.01 20.01
CA SER A 145 15.22 14.29 18.69
C SER A 145 16.31 15.35 18.77
N SER A 146 17.44 15.15 18.09
CA SER A 146 18.59 16.07 18.07
C SER A 146 18.37 17.27 17.12
N THR A 147 17.19 17.88 17.18
CA THR A 147 16.90 19.21 16.60
C THR A 147 17.55 20.30 17.46
N TRP A 148 17.55 21.56 17.02
CA TRP A 148 18.03 22.65 17.90
C TRP A 148 17.15 22.75 19.15
N GLU A 149 15.85 22.72 18.93
CA GLU A 149 14.80 22.84 19.92
C GLU A 149 14.87 21.69 20.94
N GLY A 150 15.14 20.47 20.47
CA GLY A 150 15.32 19.28 21.30
C GLY A 150 16.63 19.28 22.10
N ILE A 151 17.73 19.77 21.52
CA ILE A 151 19.01 19.95 22.25
C ILE A 151 18.84 21.00 23.36
N GLN A 152 18.14 22.10 23.10
CA GLN A 152 17.86 23.13 24.08
C GLN A 152 16.83 22.69 25.14
N ALA A 153 15.92 21.77 24.81
CA ALA A 153 15.05 21.09 25.79
C ALA A 153 15.86 20.13 26.68
N GLY A 154 16.76 19.33 26.09
CA GLY A 154 17.66 18.43 26.81
C GLY A 154 18.57 19.19 27.77
N LYS A 155 19.14 20.31 27.34
CA LYS A 155 19.91 21.23 28.20
C LYS A 155 19.11 21.67 29.42
N GLU A 156 17.88 22.11 29.22
CA GLU A 156 17.03 22.61 30.30
C GLU A 156 16.62 21.50 31.30
N LEU A 157 16.35 20.29 30.80
CA LEU A 157 16.05 19.11 31.61
C LEU A 157 17.24 18.70 32.49
N GLU A 158 18.46 18.72 31.95
CA GLU A 158 19.68 18.43 32.71
C GLU A 158 19.99 19.53 33.73
N GLU A 159 20.10 20.80 33.28
CA GLU A 159 20.56 21.93 34.09
C GLU A 159 19.55 22.35 35.19
N LYS A 160 18.24 22.37 34.90
CA LYS A 160 17.23 22.87 35.85
C LYS A 160 16.51 21.77 36.61
N HIS A 161 16.32 20.60 35.98
CA HIS A 161 15.49 19.54 36.54
C HIS A 161 16.29 18.29 36.96
N GLY A 162 17.56 18.16 36.56
CA GLY A 162 18.35 16.95 36.79
C GLY A 162 17.68 15.71 36.20
N VAL A 163 17.10 15.86 34.99
CA VAL A 163 16.47 14.79 34.22
C VAL A 163 17.39 14.43 33.07
N HIS A 164 17.95 13.22 33.11
CA HIS A 164 18.99 12.83 32.18
C HIS A 164 18.46 12.52 30.78
N CYS A 165 19.17 13.00 29.76
CA CYS A 165 18.72 12.96 28.37
C CYS A 165 19.55 12.04 27.47
N ASN A 166 18.87 11.49 26.46
CA ASN A 166 19.44 10.73 25.36
C ASN A 166 19.07 11.41 24.02
N MET A 167 20.01 12.12 23.41
CA MET A 167 19.76 12.82 22.15
C MET A 167 19.87 11.86 20.96
N THR A 168 18.74 11.51 20.36
CA THR A 168 18.59 10.54 19.26
C THR A 168 18.42 11.24 17.91
N LEU A 169 18.43 10.47 16.81
CA LEU A 169 18.42 11.01 15.43
C LEU A 169 19.57 11.99 15.18
N LEU A 170 20.74 11.68 15.75
CA LEU A 170 21.95 12.47 15.58
C LEU A 170 22.74 11.92 14.38
N PHE A 171 22.96 12.78 13.38
CA PHE A 171 23.56 12.45 12.09
C PHE A 171 24.75 13.36 11.76
N SER A 172 24.58 14.69 11.83
CA SER A 172 25.66 15.64 11.51
C SER A 172 26.56 15.93 12.70
N PHE A 173 27.79 16.33 12.38
CA PHE A 173 28.76 16.79 13.37
C PHE A 173 28.30 18.04 14.14
N ALA A 174 27.47 18.90 13.53
CA ALA A 174 26.89 20.06 14.18
C ALA A 174 25.95 19.67 15.34
N GLN A 175 25.14 18.62 15.17
CA GLN A 175 24.30 18.08 16.24
C GLN A 175 25.15 17.51 17.37
N ALA A 176 26.27 16.83 17.06
CA ALA A 176 27.19 16.30 18.06
C ALA A 176 27.82 17.41 18.91
N VAL A 177 28.30 18.49 18.31
CA VAL A 177 28.89 19.61 19.07
C VAL A 177 27.83 20.32 19.91
N ALA A 178 26.66 20.64 19.34
CA ALA A 178 25.59 21.30 20.09
C ALA A 178 25.11 20.45 21.29
N CYS A 179 25.02 19.12 21.17
CA CYS A 179 24.74 18.23 22.30
C CYS A 179 25.82 18.29 23.40
N ALA A 180 27.09 18.37 23.02
CA ALA A 180 28.21 18.41 23.95
C ALA A 180 28.26 19.75 24.73
N GLU A 181 27.95 20.86 24.06
CA GLU A 181 27.87 22.20 24.67
C GLU A 181 26.57 22.43 25.46
N ALA A 182 25.54 21.63 25.18
CA ALA A 182 24.36 21.47 26.03
C ALA A 182 24.60 20.57 27.27
N ASN A 183 25.77 19.92 27.37
CA ASN A 183 26.13 19.00 28.46
C ASN A 183 25.07 17.91 28.75
N VAL A 184 24.44 17.38 27.70
CA VAL A 184 23.50 16.26 27.84
C VAL A 184 24.21 15.00 28.31
N THR A 185 23.53 14.13 29.06
CA THR A 185 24.10 12.90 29.60
C THR A 185 24.58 11.95 28.51
N LEU A 186 23.81 11.78 27.43
CA LEU A 186 24.09 10.80 26.39
C LEU A 186 23.62 11.25 25.01
N ILE A 187 24.35 10.85 23.97
CA ILE A 187 23.94 10.94 22.56
C ILE A 187 23.83 9.55 21.93
N SER A 188 22.86 9.38 21.03
CA SER A 188 22.69 8.20 20.18
C SER A 188 22.94 8.54 18.70
N PRO A 189 24.20 8.69 18.25
CA PRO A 189 24.52 8.86 16.84
C PRO A 189 24.25 7.59 16.03
N PHE A 190 23.56 7.74 14.90
CA PHE A 190 23.08 6.62 14.09
C PHE A 190 24.10 6.20 13.03
N VAL A 191 24.33 4.89 12.91
CA VAL A 191 25.29 4.32 11.95
C VAL A 191 24.59 3.84 10.68
N GLY A 192 23.68 2.87 10.81
CA GLY A 192 23.08 2.20 9.67
C GLY A 192 22.18 3.09 8.80
N ARG A 193 21.47 4.07 9.37
CA ARG A 193 20.69 5.03 8.57
C ARG A 193 21.55 5.97 7.72
N ILE A 194 22.82 6.17 8.11
CA ILE A 194 23.80 6.89 7.28
C ILE A 194 24.25 5.98 6.13
N LEU A 195 24.62 4.72 6.40
CA LEU A 195 24.93 3.74 5.36
C LEU A 195 23.77 3.61 4.34
N ASP A 196 22.52 3.53 4.79
CA ASP A 196 21.34 3.49 3.92
C ASP A 196 21.32 4.70 2.97
N TRP A 197 21.51 5.93 3.49
CA TRP A 197 21.51 7.14 2.67
C TRP A 197 22.59 7.13 1.59
N TYR A 198 23.81 6.71 1.95
CA TYR A 198 24.93 6.70 1.03
C TYR A 198 24.80 5.61 -0.05
N LYS A 199 24.25 4.44 0.29
CA LYS A 199 23.88 3.41 -0.69
C LYS A 199 22.74 3.86 -1.62
N GLU A 200 21.84 4.69 -1.13
CA GLU A 200 20.72 5.27 -1.89
C GLU A 200 21.23 6.38 -2.85
N ASN A 201 21.99 7.36 -2.34
CA ASN A 201 22.33 8.62 -3.03
C ASN A 201 23.72 8.67 -3.70
N THR A 202 24.57 7.65 -3.56
CA THR A 202 25.91 7.62 -4.21
C THR A 202 26.12 6.32 -4.99
N ASP A 203 27.05 6.30 -5.95
CA ASP A 203 27.34 5.11 -6.76
C ASP A 203 27.91 3.94 -5.94
N ARG A 204 28.54 4.23 -4.79
CA ARG A 204 29.17 3.23 -3.93
C ARG A 204 28.11 2.46 -3.12
N LYS A 205 27.82 1.22 -3.51
CA LYS A 205 26.79 0.38 -2.85
C LYS A 205 27.32 -0.55 -1.75
N SER A 206 28.65 -0.68 -1.61
CA SER A 206 29.31 -1.48 -0.57
C SER A 206 30.49 -0.74 0.07
N TYR A 207 30.71 -0.98 1.35
CA TYR A 207 31.69 -0.31 2.20
C TYR A 207 32.33 -1.33 3.12
N GLU A 208 33.66 -1.31 3.26
CA GLU A 208 34.33 -2.06 4.33
C GLU A 208 33.97 -1.46 5.69
N PRO A 209 34.02 -2.21 6.81
CA PRO A 209 33.54 -1.74 8.11
C PRO A 209 34.21 -0.45 8.62
N HIS A 210 35.40 -0.12 8.14
CA HIS A 210 36.15 1.10 8.51
C HIS A 210 35.93 2.28 7.53
N GLU A 211 35.32 2.02 6.38
CA GLU A 211 34.93 3.02 5.37
C GLU A 211 33.43 3.36 5.43
N ASP A 212 32.66 2.60 6.21
CA ASP A 212 31.23 2.84 6.44
C ASP A 212 30.99 4.28 6.93
N PRO A 213 30.18 5.10 6.25
CA PRO A 213 30.04 6.51 6.56
C PRO A 213 29.40 6.77 7.94
N GLY A 214 28.63 5.82 8.46
CA GLY A 214 28.11 5.87 9.82
C GLY A 214 29.18 5.58 10.87
N VAL A 215 30.05 4.59 10.62
CA VAL A 215 31.21 4.30 11.48
C VAL A 215 32.19 5.47 11.49
N VAL A 216 32.46 6.08 10.33
CA VAL A 216 33.29 7.29 10.20
C VAL A 216 32.68 8.46 10.98
N SER A 217 31.36 8.66 10.91
CA SER A 217 30.68 9.71 11.68
C SER A 217 30.81 9.50 13.19
N VAL A 218 30.47 8.31 13.72
CA VAL A 218 30.62 8.02 15.15
C VAL A 218 32.07 8.11 15.62
N THR A 219 33.03 7.65 14.80
CA THR A 219 34.47 7.77 15.09
C THR A 219 34.90 9.23 15.23
N LYS A 220 34.47 10.12 14.32
CA LYS A 220 34.74 11.56 14.38
C LYS A 220 34.15 12.19 15.64
N ILE A 221 32.91 11.83 15.99
CA ILE A 221 32.20 12.33 17.17
C ILE A 221 32.91 11.89 18.46
N TYR A 222 33.19 10.60 18.62
CA TYR A 222 33.90 10.06 19.78
C TYR A 222 35.28 10.72 19.96
N ASN A 223 36.06 10.82 18.88
CA ASN A 223 37.40 11.43 18.96
C ASN A 223 37.34 12.90 19.38
N HIS A 224 36.41 13.68 18.86
CA HIS A 224 36.20 15.07 19.30
C HIS A 224 35.79 15.15 20.78
N TYR A 225 34.85 14.30 21.20
CA TYR A 225 34.34 14.26 22.58
C TYR A 225 35.46 13.95 23.59
N LYS A 226 36.22 12.87 23.35
CA LYS A 226 37.28 12.42 24.27
C LYS A 226 38.56 13.26 24.19
N LYS A 227 38.83 13.95 23.07
CA LYS A 227 39.91 14.95 22.99
C LYS A 227 39.61 16.17 23.88
N PHE A 228 38.40 16.72 23.79
CA PHE A 228 38.05 17.97 24.48
C PHE A 228 37.42 17.80 25.88
N GLY A 229 37.39 16.56 26.38
CA GLY A 229 36.98 16.26 27.76
C GLY A 229 35.48 16.41 28.01
N TYR A 230 34.65 16.28 26.97
CA TYR A 230 33.19 16.33 27.14
C TYR A 230 32.67 15.10 27.90
N SER A 231 31.81 15.36 28.88
CA SER A 231 31.19 14.40 29.80
C SER A 231 30.15 13.50 29.12
N THR A 232 29.52 13.99 28.06
CA THR A 232 28.44 13.30 27.32
C THR A 232 28.89 11.93 26.81
N VAL A 233 28.08 10.91 27.11
CA VAL A 233 28.31 9.52 26.71
C VAL A 233 27.96 9.33 25.23
N VAL A 234 28.83 8.66 24.47
CA VAL A 234 28.60 8.34 23.06
C VAL A 234 28.07 6.91 22.94
N MET A 235 26.82 6.76 22.47
CA MET A 235 26.19 5.46 22.23
C MET A 235 25.91 5.22 20.75
N GLY A 236 26.77 4.49 20.05
CA GLY A 236 26.52 4.15 18.64
C GLY A 236 25.22 3.33 18.49
N ALA A 237 24.39 3.67 17.50
CA ALA A 237 23.02 3.15 17.38
C ALA A 237 22.60 2.79 15.93
N SER A 238 21.50 2.06 15.80
CA SER A 238 20.81 1.72 14.54
C SER A 238 21.67 0.98 13.50
N PHE A 239 22.30 -0.13 13.89
CA PHE A 239 23.18 -0.94 13.04
C PHE A 239 22.46 -1.71 11.90
N ARG A 240 23.23 -2.14 10.89
CA ARG A 240 22.81 -3.03 9.79
C ARG A 240 23.52 -4.38 9.78
N ASN A 241 24.71 -4.46 10.37
CA ASN A 241 25.53 -5.67 10.40
C ASN A 241 26.52 -5.63 11.59
N THR A 242 27.06 -6.78 11.95
CA THR A 242 28.04 -6.91 13.04
C THR A 242 29.41 -6.30 12.73
N GLY A 243 29.75 -6.10 11.45
CA GLY A 243 30.98 -5.41 11.02
C GLY A 243 31.03 -3.97 11.55
N GLN A 244 29.95 -3.21 11.37
CA GLN A 244 29.81 -1.85 11.92
C GLN A 244 29.97 -1.81 13.45
N VAL A 245 29.42 -2.79 14.16
CA VAL A 245 29.52 -2.87 15.63
C VAL A 245 30.98 -3.10 16.06
N LYS A 246 31.68 -4.05 15.44
CA LYS A 246 33.10 -4.32 15.71
C LYS A 246 34.00 -3.13 15.37
N ALA A 247 33.68 -2.41 14.29
CA ALA A 247 34.44 -1.23 13.87
C ALA A 247 34.35 -0.05 14.86
N LEU A 248 33.38 -0.08 15.77
CA LEU A 248 33.19 0.89 16.86
C LEU A 248 33.50 0.31 18.25
N ALA A 249 34.15 -0.85 18.36
CA ALA A 249 34.60 -1.38 19.64
C ALA A 249 35.58 -0.40 20.32
N GLY A 250 35.30 -0.04 21.58
CA GLY A 250 35.95 1.07 22.30
C GLY A 250 35.11 2.34 22.38
N CYS A 251 33.97 2.41 21.67
CA CYS A 251 32.92 3.40 21.96
C CYS A 251 32.36 3.15 23.36
N ASP A 252 31.90 4.19 24.06
CA ASP A 252 31.46 4.06 25.47
C ASP A 252 30.36 2.99 25.60
N LEU A 253 29.28 3.21 24.84
CA LEU A 253 28.12 2.31 24.73
C LEU A 253 27.88 1.97 23.25
N LEU A 254 27.27 0.82 22.98
CA LEU A 254 26.64 0.53 21.69
C LEU A 254 25.26 -0.10 21.95
N THR A 255 24.21 0.47 21.36
CA THR A 255 22.85 -0.11 21.42
C THR A 255 22.57 -0.95 20.18
N ILE A 256 22.27 -2.22 20.40
CA ILE A 256 22.30 -3.29 19.39
C ILE A 256 20.96 -4.04 19.45
N SER A 257 20.39 -4.35 18.28
CA SER A 257 19.14 -5.12 18.21
C SER A 257 19.36 -6.60 18.56
N PRO A 258 18.34 -7.32 19.08
CA PRO A 258 18.47 -8.73 19.46
C PRO A 258 19.06 -9.65 18.37
N GLY A 259 18.71 -9.44 17.10
CA GLY A 259 19.27 -10.22 15.99
C GLY A 259 20.79 -10.06 15.83
N LEU A 260 21.30 -8.81 15.91
CA LEU A 260 22.74 -8.56 15.84
C LEU A 260 23.47 -8.98 17.12
N LEU A 261 22.79 -9.00 18.28
CA LEU A 261 23.31 -9.61 19.51
C LEU A 261 23.42 -11.14 19.38
N ALA A 262 22.47 -11.80 18.71
CA ALA A 262 22.52 -13.23 18.39
C ALA A 262 23.68 -13.56 17.42
N GLU A 263 23.87 -12.78 16.36
CA GLU A 263 25.03 -12.93 15.46
C GLU A 263 26.36 -12.80 16.23
N LEU A 264 26.51 -11.77 17.08
CA LEU A 264 27.71 -11.57 17.89
C LEU A 264 27.90 -12.64 18.98
N SER A 265 26.84 -13.35 19.40
CA SER A 265 26.93 -14.44 20.38
C SER A 265 27.37 -15.77 19.75
N GLN A 266 27.16 -15.95 18.44
CA GLN A 266 27.58 -17.13 17.67
C GLN A 266 28.93 -16.95 16.97
N ASP A 267 29.32 -15.70 16.69
CA ASP A 267 30.60 -15.33 16.10
C ASP A 267 31.76 -15.50 17.10
N HIS A 268 32.87 -16.09 16.64
CA HIS A 268 34.10 -16.30 17.42
C HIS A 268 35.34 -15.61 16.81
N SER A 269 35.16 -14.71 15.85
CA SER A 269 36.22 -13.87 15.30
C SER A 269 36.78 -12.88 16.34
N THR A 270 38.03 -12.44 16.14
CA THR A 270 38.69 -11.52 17.09
C THR A 270 38.16 -10.10 16.94
N VAL A 271 37.59 -9.56 18.02
CA VAL A 271 37.27 -8.13 18.13
C VAL A 271 38.54 -7.39 18.56
N LYS A 272 38.81 -6.23 17.93
CA LYS A 272 39.93 -5.36 18.26
C LYS A 272 39.40 -4.02 18.76
N GLU A 273 40.12 -3.38 19.66
CA GLU A 273 39.81 -2.04 20.11
C GLU A 273 40.13 -1.01 19.02
N MET A 274 39.09 -0.42 18.44
CA MET A 274 39.19 0.56 17.36
C MET A 274 39.31 1.97 17.95
N LEU A 275 38.42 2.33 18.86
CA LEU A 275 38.38 3.63 19.53
C LEU A 275 39.06 3.56 20.91
N SER A 276 39.72 4.64 21.36
CA SER A 276 40.19 4.78 22.74
C SER A 276 40.43 6.26 23.09
N VAL A 277 40.47 6.59 24.38
CA VAL A 277 40.66 7.97 24.86
C VAL A 277 42.07 8.50 24.54
N GLU A 278 43.07 7.63 24.52
CA GLU A 278 44.47 7.94 24.20
C GLU A 278 44.61 8.29 22.72
N LYS A 279 44.01 7.48 21.84
CA LYS A 279 43.94 7.74 20.39
C LYS A 279 43.24 9.08 20.12
N ALA A 280 42.09 9.30 20.75
CA ALA A 280 41.30 10.53 20.60
C ALA A 280 42.08 11.78 21.01
N LYS A 281 42.78 11.75 22.16
CA LYS A 281 43.64 12.86 22.62
C LYS A 281 44.80 13.16 21.67
N ALA A 282 45.28 12.16 20.93
CA ALA A 282 46.32 12.30 19.91
C ALA A 282 45.81 12.73 18.52
N CYS A 283 44.49 12.74 18.28
CA CYS A 283 43.94 13.19 17.00
C CYS A 283 44.15 14.70 16.79
N ASP A 284 44.59 15.11 15.60
CA ASP A 284 44.58 16.52 15.23
C ASP A 284 43.16 16.97 14.82
N LEU A 285 42.60 17.90 15.59
CA LEU A 285 41.20 18.32 15.61
C LEU A 285 41.13 19.63 16.40
N GLU A 286 40.32 20.58 15.96
CA GLU A 286 40.05 21.83 16.68
C GLU A 286 38.75 21.76 17.50
N LYS A 287 38.63 22.59 18.54
CA LYS A 287 37.39 22.76 19.30
C LYS A 287 36.56 23.85 18.63
N ILE A 288 35.33 23.52 18.24
CA ILE A 288 34.37 24.47 17.67
C ILE A 288 33.22 24.71 18.66
N HIS A 289 32.60 25.88 18.54
CA HIS A 289 31.43 26.33 19.30
C HIS A 289 30.30 26.68 18.33
N LEU A 290 29.04 26.38 18.70
CA LEU A 290 27.88 26.64 17.84
C LEU A 290 26.79 27.46 18.56
N ASP A 291 26.56 28.68 18.09
CA ASP A 291 25.27 29.36 18.31
C ASP A 291 24.19 28.75 17.40
N GLU A 292 22.93 29.17 17.55
CA GLU A 292 21.83 28.66 16.75
C GLU A 292 22.07 28.80 15.23
N LYS A 293 22.69 29.92 14.81
CA LYS A 293 22.90 30.23 13.40
C LYS A 293 24.00 29.35 12.82
N ALA A 294 25.11 29.18 13.54
CA ALA A 294 26.19 28.27 13.18
C ALA A 294 25.72 26.81 13.19
N PHE A 295 24.91 26.40 14.16
CA PHE A 295 24.28 25.07 14.18
C PHE A 295 23.38 24.86 12.96
N ARG A 296 22.41 25.75 12.72
CA ARG A 296 21.47 25.61 11.58
C ARG A 296 22.23 25.63 10.25
N TRP A 297 23.26 26.46 10.09
CA TRP A 297 24.13 26.46 8.91
C TRP A 297 24.87 25.12 8.74
N GLN A 298 25.70 24.72 9.72
CA GLN A 298 26.54 23.52 9.61
C GLN A 298 25.74 22.21 9.59
N HIS A 299 24.50 22.19 10.08
CA HIS A 299 23.60 21.06 9.89
C HIS A 299 23.02 21.03 8.47
N ASN A 300 22.70 22.17 7.84
CA ASN A 300 22.16 22.21 6.47
C ASN A 300 23.19 21.88 5.38
N GLU A 301 24.48 22.17 5.61
CA GLU A 301 25.58 21.72 4.74
C GLU A 301 25.70 20.18 4.68
N ASP A 302 25.23 19.48 5.72
CA ASP A 302 25.15 18.01 5.75
C ASP A 302 23.79 17.54 5.23
N ARG A 303 23.64 17.50 3.90
CA ARG A 303 22.42 17.04 3.20
C ARG A 303 21.90 15.70 3.72
N MET A 304 22.79 14.76 4.05
CA MET A 304 22.41 13.44 4.57
C MET A 304 21.72 13.58 5.94
N ALA A 305 22.28 14.40 6.83
CA ALA A 305 21.72 14.66 8.14
C ALA A 305 20.38 15.41 8.09
N VAL A 306 20.24 16.41 7.22
CA VAL A 306 18.95 17.11 7.01
C VAL A 306 17.86 16.10 6.62
N GLU A 307 18.13 15.28 5.60
CA GLU A 307 17.16 14.32 5.10
C GLU A 307 16.82 13.24 6.14
N LYS A 308 17.82 12.63 6.80
CA LYS A 308 17.60 11.53 7.75
C LYS A 308 17.13 11.97 9.15
N LEU A 309 17.41 13.20 9.61
CA LEU A 309 16.76 13.79 10.79
C LEU A 309 15.26 14.00 10.53
N SER A 310 14.95 14.69 9.42
CA SER A 310 13.58 15.01 9.00
C SER A 310 12.74 13.75 8.75
N ASP A 311 13.31 12.75 8.06
CA ASP A 311 12.70 11.43 7.84
C ASP A 311 12.56 10.63 9.14
N GLY A 312 13.54 10.70 10.04
CA GLY A 312 13.49 10.02 11.33
C GLY A 312 12.34 10.49 12.21
N ILE A 313 12.16 11.81 12.32
CA ILE A 313 11.06 12.44 13.06
C ILE A 313 9.71 12.03 12.46
N ARG A 314 9.54 12.12 11.13
CA ARG A 314 8.31 11.69 10.44
C ARG A 314 7.97 10.22 10.72
N LYS A 315 8.95 9.32 10.70
CA LYS A 315 8.73 7.88 10.93
C LYS A 315 8.31 7.58 12.36
N PHE A 316 8.96 8.18 13.36
CA PHE A 316 8.56 8.00 14.75
C PHE A 316 7.19 8.63 15.06
N ALA A 317 6.87 9.80 14.48
CA ALA A 317 5.54 10.39 14.59
C ALA A 317 4.45 9.51 13.94
N ALA A 318 4.72 8.95 12.76
CA ALA A 318 3.79 8.04 12.08
C ALA A 318 3.57 6.72 12.85
N ASP A 319 4.59 6.19 13.53
CA ASP A 319 4.42 5.01 14.40
C ASP A 319 3.71 5.34 15.73
N GLY A 320 3.92 6.54 16.28
CA GLY A 320 3.13 7.07 17.39
C GLY A 320 1.64 7.15 17.05
N ILE A 321 1.29 7.73 15.90
CA ILE A 321 -0.11 7.83 15.43
C ILE A 321 -0.74 6.44 15.22
N LYS A 322 -0.01 5.45 14.68
CA LYS A 322 -0.51 4.07 14.55
C LYS A 322 -0.82 3.44 15.92
N LEU A 323 -0.03 3.75 16.94
CA LEU A 323 -0.22 3.28 18.30
C LEU A 323 -1.44 3.96 18.95
N GLU A 324 -1.63 5.26 18.74
CA GLU A 324 -2.83 6.00 19.17
C GLU A 324 -4.11 5.47 18.55
N THR A 325 -4.13 5.17 17.25
CA THR A 325 -5.31 4.57 16.57
C THR A 325 -5.66 3.21 17.18
N MET A 326 -4.66 2.34 17.38
CA MET A 326 -4.85 1.02 18.01
C MET A 326 -5.35 1.14 19.46
N ILE A 327 -4.90 2.18 20.19
CA ILE A 327 -5.40 2.52 21.52
C ILE A 327 -6.85 2.99 21.47
N LYS A 328 -7.22 3.93 20.58
CA LYS A 328 -8.58 4.44 20.39
C LYS A 328 -9.57 3.31 20.07
N GLU A 329 -9.22 2.41 19.15
CA GLU A 329 -10.05 1.25 18.80
C GLU A 329 -10.31 0.33 20.00
N LYS A 330 -9.28 0.00 20.80
CA LYS A 330 -9.45 -0.77 22.04
C LYS A 330 -10.25 0.00 23.09
N MET A 331 -9.99 1.29 23.29
CA MET A 331 -10.70 2.15 24.25
C MET A 331 -12.20 2.22 23.94
N LEU A 332 -12.59 2.36 22.67
CA LEU A 332 -13.99 2.33 22.24
C LEU A 332 -14.64 0.98 22.56
N ASN A 333 -13.95 -0.14 22.36
CA ASN A 333 -14.47 -1.46 22.74
C ASN A 333 -14.63 -1.63 24.26
N VAL A 334 -13.75 -1.04 25.08
CA VAL A 334 -13.86 -1.02 26.54
C VAL A 334 -15.01 -0.12 27.01
N LYS A 335 -15.11 1.11 26.50
CA LYS A 335 -16.18 2.09 26.82
C LYS A 335 -17.56 1.53 26.46
N ASN A 336 -17.68 0.83 25.33
CA ASN A 336 -18.93 0.22 24.86
C ASN A 336 -19.31 -1.11 25.57
N GLY A 337 -18.71 -1.41 26.73
CA GLY A 337 -19.19 -2.44 27.66
C GLY A 337 -19.05 -3.91 27.19
N LYS A 338 -18.34 -4.18 26.10
CA LYS A 338 -18.19 -5.54 25.53
C LYS A 338 -17.26 -6.43 26.36
N ARG A 339 -17.79 -7.02 27.44
CA ARG A 339 -17.27 -8.30 27.97
C ARG A 339 -17.66 -9.46 27.03
N PRO A 340 -16.84 -10.53 26.92
CA PRO A 340 -17.08 -11.59 25.96
C PRO A 340 -18.14 -12.61 26.41
N SER A 341 -19.19 -12.77 25.60
CA SER A 341 -20.21 -13.85 25.61
C SER A 341 -21.19 -13.90 26.79
N PRO A 342 -22.35 -14.60 26.67
CA PRO A 342 -22.95 -15.17 25.46
C PRO A 342 -24.17 -14.37 24.96
N ALA A 343 -24.58 -14.60 23.70
CA ALA A 343 -25.73 -13.92 23.12
C ALA A 343 -27.07 -14.57 23.52
N ARG A 344 -28.09 -13.74 23.78
CA ARG A 344 -29.51 -14.10 23.70
C ARG A 344 -30.23 -13.03 22.86
N GLY A 345 -30.91 -13.48 21.81
CA GLY A 345 -31.82 -12.65 21.03
C GLY A 345 -32.68 -13.55 20.14
N ALA A 346 -33.98 -13.65 20.47
CA ALA A 346 -34.96 -14.41 19.68
C ALA A 346 -36.41 -14.09 20.11
N GLU A 347 -36.83 -12.83 20.04
CA GLU A 347 -38.24 -12.40 19.91
C GLU A 347 -38.19 -10.90 19.53
N MET A 348 -39.00 -10.35 18.63
CA MET A 348 -40.28 -10.82 18.07
C MET A 348 -40.40 -10.34 16.60
N LEU A 349 -40.54 -11.25 15.63
CA LEU A 349 -40.78 -10.87 14.22
C LEU A 349 -41.74 -11.82 13.50
N ARG A 350 -43.05 -11.71 13.81
CA ARG A 350 -44.07 -12.62 13.25
C ARG A 350 -45.45 -12.00 12.99
N THR A 351 -45.50 -10.79 12.43
CA THR A 351 -46.71 -10.18 11.84
C THR A 351 -46.37 -9.20 10.72
N LEU A 352 -47.33 -8.91 9.83
CA LEU A 352 -47.23 -8.02 8.65
C LEU A 352 -46.29 -8.43 7.49
N LYS A 353 -46.62 -9.56 6.84
CA LYS A 353 -46.63 -9.61 5.37
C LYS A 353 -48.06 -9.40 4.86
N LEU A 354 -48.47 -8.16 4.56
CA LEU A 354 -49.65 -7.89 3.72
C LEU A 354 -49.77 -6.47 3.14
N SER A 355 -49.10 -5.46 3.72
CA SER A 355 -49.26 -4.04 3.32
C SER A 355 -48.48 -3.63 2.06
N VAL A 356 -47.33 -4.26 1.78
CA VAL A 356 -46.40 -3.82 0.72
C VAL A 356 -46.92 -4.11 -0.70
N LEU A 357 -47.85 -5.05 -0.88
CA LEU A 357 -48.37 -5.40 -2.21
C LEU A 357 -49.27 -4.32 -2.86
N LEU A 358 -49.74 -3.31 -2.11
CA LEU A 358 -50.72 -2.34 -2.60
C LEU A 358 -50.15 -0.98 -3.05
N GLN A 359 -48.87 -0.70 -2.79
CA GLN A 359 -48.21 0.51 -3.30
C GLN A 359 -47.57 0.33 -4.69
N GLY A 360 -47.48 -0.92 -5.19
CA GLY A 360 -46.87 -1.23 -6.49
C GLY A 360 -47.70 -0.87 -7.73
N LEU A 361 -48.89 -0.25 -7.58
CA LEU A 361 -49.84 -0.06 -8.68
C LEU A 361 -50.11 1.42 -9.06
N THR A 362 -49.43 2.38 -8.44
CA THR A 362 -49.63 3.83 -8.71
C THR A 362 -48.50 4.47 -9.50
N LEU A 363 -47.47 3.70 -9.90
CA LEU A 363 -46.27 4.16 -10.61
C LEU A 363 -46.22 3.74 -12.10
N LEU A 364 -47.37 3.33 -12.65
CA LEU A 364 -47.53 2.90 -14.06
C LEU A 364 -48.03 4.01 -14.99
N LEU A 365 -47.73 5.28 -14.67
CA LEU A 365 -48.07 6.46 -15.48
C LEU A 365 -46.83 7.33 -15.78
N SER A 366 -45.79 6.70 -16.32
CA SER A 366 -44.73 7.37 -17.07
C SER A 366 -44.20 6.40 -18.14
N GLY A 367 -44.14 6.84 -19.39
CA GLY A 367 -43.45 6.09 -20.46
C GLY A 367 -41.93 6.14 -20.29
N PRO A 368 -41.16 5.31 -21.02
CA PRO A 368 -39.73 5.17 -20.79
C PRO A 368 -38.96 6.44 -21.16
N ALA A 369 -38.34 7.06 -20.15
CA ALA A 369 -37.17 7.89 -20.37
C ALA A 369 -35.97 6.95 -20.66
N CYS A 370 -35.25 7.21 -21.75
CA CYS A 370 -34.05 6.45 -22.10
C CYS A 370 -32.86 6.98 -21.28
N GLU A 371 -32.79 6.59 -20.00
CA GLU A 371 -31.67 6.94 -19.14
C GLU A 371 -30.42 6.16 -19.57
N ALA A 372 -29.39 6.86 -20.06
CA ALA A 372 -28.10 6.22 -20.31
C ALA A 372 -27.47 5.79 -18.99
N SER A 373 -27.30 4.50 -18.78
CA SER A 373 -26.77 3.90 -17.55
C SER A 373 -25.23 3.94 -17.45
N SER A 374 -24.57 4.58 -18.42
CA SER A 374 -23.14 4.89 -18.39
C SER A 374 -22.83 6.07 -17.46
N LEU A 375 -21.85 5.90 -16.57
CA LEU A 375 -21.38 6.93 -15.63
C LEU A 375 -20.43 7.94 -16.30
N GLY A 376 -20.00 7.70 -17.55
CA GLY A 376 -19.25 8.65 -18.36
C GLY A 376 -18.81 8.06 -19.70
N LEU A 377 -18.59 8.92 -20.70
CA LEU A 377 -18.07 8.55 -22.01
C LEU A 377 -17.29 9.73 -22.60
N THR A 378 -16.12 9.47 -23.18
CA THR A 378 -15.60 10.30 -24.28
C THR A 378 -15.18 9.43 -25.46
N VAL A 379 -15.18 10.04 -26.64
CA VAL A 379 -14.68 9.43 -27.88
C VAL A 379 -13.61 10.34 -28.47
N HIS A 380 -12.39 9.85 -28.54
CA HIS A 380 -11.31 10.49 -29.31
C HIS A 380 -11.31 9.92 -30.73
N VAL A 381 -11.05 10.77 -31.72
CA VAL A 381 -11.21 10.41 -33.13
C VAL A 381 -9.94 10.71 -33.90
N VAL A 382 -9.36 9.68 -34.53
CA VAL A 382 -8.22 9.83 -35.44
C VAL A 382 -8.71 9.68 -36.88
N PRO A 383 -8.59 10.71 -37.73
CA PRO A 383 -8.94 10.61 -39.15
C PRO A 383 -8.08 9.55 -39.87
N LEU A 384 -8.63 8.91 -40.92
CA LEU A 384 -7.89 7.94 -41.74
C LEU A 384 -7.62 8.51 -43.13
N ASP A 385 -6.36 8.86 -43.41
CA ASP A 385 -5.92 9.41 -44.70
C ASP A 385 -6.26 8.49 -45.91
N SER A 386 -6.37 7.18 -45.67
CA SER A 386 -6.55 6.14 -46.70
C SER A 386 -7.83 6.25 -47.54
N ASP A 387 -8.87 6.95 -47.07
CA ASP A 387 -10.09 7.22 -47.85
C ASP A 387 -10.46 8.71 -47.93
N GLY A 388 -9.55 9.59 -47.51
CA GLY A 388 -9.79 11.03 -47.33
C GLY A 388 -10.57 11.39 -46.06
N GLY A 389 -10.51 10.55 -45.02
CA GLY A 389 -11.18 10.76 -43.75
C GLY A 389 -12.70 10.48 -43.76
N LYS A 390 -13.23 9.81 -44.79
CA LYS A 390 -14.63 9.37 -44.83
C LYS A 390 -14.93 8.35 -43.73
N THR A 391 -13.93 7.55 -43.37
CA THR A 391 -13.90 6.79 -42.13
C THR A 391 -12.86 7.36 -41.18
N VAL A 392 -13.12 7.16 -39.89
CA VAL A 392 -12.28 7.63 -38.79
C VAL A 392 -12.16 6.53 -37.76
N ARG A 393 -11.01 6.44 -37.08
CA ARG A 393 -10.82 5.50 -35.97
C ARG A 393 -11.25 6.16 -34.68
N ALA A 394 -12.41 5.77 -34.19
CA ALA A 394 -12.95 6.22 -32.92
C ALA A 394 -12.41 5.34 -31.78
N HIS A 395 -11.79 5.98 -30.79
CA HIS A 395 -11.28 5.37 -29.56
C HIS A 395 -12.20 5.78 -28.41
N PHE A 396 -12.95 4.82 -27.90
CA PHE A 396 -13.99 5.03 -26.89
C PHE A 396 -13.42 4.74 -25.50
N THR A 397 -13.67 5.64 -24.55
CA THR A 397 -13.46 5.37 -23.12
C THR A 397 -14.77 5.61 -22.39
N ALA A 398 -15.37 4.56 -21.85
CA ALA A 398 -16.62 4.60 -21.09
C ALA A 398 -16.39 4.20 -19.63
N ILE A 399 -17.24 4.70 -18.72
CA ILE A 399 -17.29 4.30 -17.32
C ILE A 399 -18.64 3.64 -17.05
N ALA A 400 -18.64 2.37 -16.65
CA ALA A 400 -19.84 1.63 -16.31
C ALA A 400 -19.92 1.39 -14.79
N PRO A 401 -21.12 1.22 -14.20
CA PRO A 401 -21.27 0.76 -12.82
C PRO A 401 -20.72 -0.67 -12.63
N THR A 402 -20.50 -1.10 -11.38
CA THR A 402 -20.23 -2.53 -11.10
C THR A 402 -21.53 -3.33 -10.93
N PRO A 403 -21.58 -4.63 -11.30
CA PRO A 403 -20.49 -5.47 -11.83
C PRO A 403 -20.08 -5.08 -13.26
N CYS A 404 -18.77 -5.03 -13.52
CA CYS A 404 -18.20 -4.50 -14.76
C CYS A 404 -18.73 -5.22 -16.02
N PRO A 405 -19.55 -4.58 -16.88
CA PRO A 405 -20.19 -5.24 -18.01
C PRO A 405 -19.17 -5.78 -19.02
N GLY A 406 -19.54 -6.84 -19.73
CA GLY A 406 -18.71 -7.43 -20.78
C GLY A 406 -18.59 -6.52 -22.02
N LEU A 407 -17.43 -6.59 -22.70
CA LEU A 407 -17.20 -5.96 -24.01
C LEU A 407 -17.66 -6.86 -25.18
N SER A 408 -18.46 -7.88 -24.89
CA SER A 408 -19.04 -8.82 -25.86
C SER A 408 -20.11 -8.14 -26.70
N GLY A 409 -19.97 -8.18 -28.04
CA GLY A 409 -20.89 -7.55 -29.00
C GLY A 409 -20.44 -6.18 -29.50
N VAL A 410 -19.46 -5.54 -28.86
CA VAL A 410 -18.95 -4.20 -29.24
C VAL A 410 -18.17 -4.23 -30.56
N CYS A 411 -17.40 -5.29 -30.78
CA CYS A 411 -16.75 -5.61 -32.05
C CYS A 411 -17.39 -6.88 -32.64
N ALA A 412 -17.86 -6.82 -33.88
CA ALA A 412 -18.35 -7.97 -34.63
C ALA A 412 -17.22 -8.66 -35.41
N GLN A 413 -17.43 -9.92 -35.77
CA GLN A 413 -16.43 -10.72 -36.49
C GLN A 413 -16.22 -10.18 -37.91
N GLY A 414 -15.04 -9.59 -38.16
CA GLY A 414 -14.65 -9.03 -39.47
C GLY A 414 -14.57 -7.49 -39.52
N GLU A 415 -14.89 -6.78 -38.43
CA GLU A 415 -14.70 -5.33 -38.33
C GLU A 415 -13.24 -4.97 -37.94
N ASP A 416 -12.72 -3.84 -38.42
CA ASP A 416 -11.50 -3.23 -37.83
C ASP A 416 -11.87 -2.58 -36.49
N CYS A 417 -11.84 -3.42 -35.46
CA CYS A 417 -12.28 -3.11 -34.12
C CYS A 417 -11.42 -3.89 -33.11
N LEU A 418 -10.80 -3.18 -32.17
CA LEU A 418 -9.90 -3.75 -31.16
C LEU A 418 -10.42 -3.42 -29.76
N VAL A 419 -10.70 -4.46 -28.99
CA VAL A 419 -11.13 -4.36 -27.59
C VAL A 419 -9.89 -4.34 -26.68
N HIS A 420 -9.75 -3.33 -25.82
CA HIS A 420 -8.64 -3.27 -24.86
C HIS A 420 -8.98 -4.08 -23.60
N THR A 421 -8.85 -5.40 -23.69
CA THR A 421 -9.16 -6.36 -22.63
C THR A 421 -8.08 -6.42 -21.55
N THR A 422 -8.00 -5.37 -20.71
CA THR A 422 -7.22 -5.43 -19.47
C THR A 422 -7.77 -6.52 -18.54
N SER A 423 -6.86 -7.27 -17.89
CA SER A 423 -7.23 -8.39 -17.01
C SER A 423 -7.97 -7.95 -15.73
N SER A 424 -7.81 -6.68 -15.36
CA SER A 424 -8.74 -5.94 -14.49
C SER A 424 -8.89 -4.55 -15.10
N PRO A 425 -10.11 -4.05 -15.33
CA PRO A 425 -10.31 -2.64 -15.67
C PRO A 425 -9.91 -1.75 -14.49
N PHE A 426 -9.71 -0.46 -14.74
CA PHE A 426 -9.72 0.53 -13.65
C PHE A 426 -11.04 0.44 -12.90
N THR A 427 -10.98 0.45 -11.57
CA THR A 427 -12.12 0.37 -10.66
C THR A 427 -12.07 1.50 -9.63
N GLY A 428 -13.24 2.00 -9.25
CA GLY A 428 -13.43 2.90 -8.10
C GLY A 428 -14.66 2.51 -7.29
N SER A 429 -14.67 2.92 -6.03
CA SER A 429 -15.68 2.59 -5.02
C SER A 429 -16.66 3.73 -4.74
N LYS A 430 -16.31 4.98 -5.09
CA LYS A 430 -17.17 6.16 -5.01
C LYS A 430 -17.44 6.74 -6.42
N PRO A 431 -18.69 7.09 -6.77
CA PRO A 431 -19.91 7.00 -5.97
C PRO A 431 -20.32 5.55 -5.66
N GLU A 432 -21.16 5.38 -4.64
CA GLU A 432 -21.57 4.07 -4.14
C GLU A 432 -22.33 3.26 -5.21
N SER A 433 -22.32 1.93 -5.09
CA SER A 433 -22.41 0.91 -6.17
C SER A 433 -21.14 0.73 -7.03
N GLY A 434 -20.18 1.67 -6.99
CA GLY A 434 -18.87 1.52 -7.62
C GLY A 434 -18.90 1.49 -9.15
N TRP A 435 -17.73 1.58 -9.77
CA TRP A 435 -17.61 1.72 -11.22
C TRP A 435 -16.31 1.16 -11.78
N CYS A 436 -16.25 1.05 -13.12
CA CYS A 436 -15.03 0.69 -13.84
C CYS A 436 -14.97 1.18 -15.30
N VAL A 437 -13.74 1.32 -15.80
CA VAL A 437 -13.44 1.81 -17.16
C VAL A 437 -13.50 0.69 -18.20
N ARG A 438 -14.12 0.97 -19.35
CA ARG A 438 -14.24 0.09 -20.51
C ARG A 438 -13.75 0.83 -21.77
N GLN A 439 -12.85 0.18 -22.53
CA GLN A 439 -12.13 0.79 -23.65
C GLN A 439 -12.05 -0.13 -24.86
N TRP A 440 -12.28 0.45 -26.03
CA TRP A 440 -12.14 -0.18 -27.34
C TRP A 440 -11.92 0.89 -28.41
N GLN A 441 -11.42 0.48 -29.57
CA GLN A 441 -11.35 1.30 -30.77
C GLN A 441 -12.08 0.62 -31.91
N LYS A 442 -12.71 1.41 -32.79
CA LYS A 442 -13.46 0.92 -33.96
C LYS A 442 -13.37 1.95 -35.08
N ASN A 443 -13.18 1.49 -36.32
CA ASN A 443 -13.36 2.37 -37.47
C ASN A 443 -14.85 2.60 -37.70
N VAL A 444 -15.25 3.87 -37.79
CA VAL A 444 -16.64 4.32 -38.00
C VAL A 444 -16.70 5.33 -39.15
N PRO A 445 -17.86 5.56 -39.77
CA PRO A 445 -18.05 6.71 -40.66
C PRO A 445 -17.75 8.03 -39.92
N SER A 446 -17.23 9.02 -40.64
CA SER A 446 -16.89 10.32 -40.06
C SER A 446 -18.09 11.11 -39.51
N ASN A 447 -19.31 10.77 -39.89
CA ASN A 447 -20.53 11.18 -39.22
C ASN A 447 -21.20 9.91 -38.68
N TYR A 448 -21.13 9.70 -37.37
CA TYR A 448 -21.57 8.47 -36.72
C TYR A 448 -22.58 8.79 -35.62
N ASN A 449 -23.80 8.30 -35.82
CA ASN A 449 -24.86 8.26 -34.83
C ASN A 449 -25.23 6.79 -34.58
N GLY A 450 -25.16 6.33 -33.33
CA GLY A 450 -25.47 4.94 -33.00
C GLY A 450 -25.48 4.67 -31.50
N THR A 451 -26.32 3.73 -31.08
CA THR A 451 -26.37 3.27 -29.69
C THR A 451 -25.36 2.15 -29.45
N VAL A 452 -24.57 2.28 -28.39
CA VAL A 452 -23.61 1.27 -27.93
C VAL A 452 -24.12 0.64 -26.63
N THR A 453 -24.19 -0.68 -26.60
CA THR A 453 -24.54 -1.47 -25.42
C THR A 453 -23.30 -2.18 -24.87
N LEU A 454 -23.15 -2.17 -23.54
CA LEU A 454 -22.12 -2.89 -22.78
C LEU A 454 -22.82 -3.84 -21.81
N GLY A 455 -22.79 -5.14 -22.11
CA GLY A 455 -23.59 -6.13 -21.40
C GLY A 455 -25.10 -5.91 -21.61
N SER A 456 -25.91 -6.26 -20.61
CA SER A 456 -27.37 -6.08 -20.63
C SER A 456 -27.84 -4.73 -20.08
N ASP A 457 -27.05 -4.12 -19.20
CA ASP A 457 -27.55 -3.07 -18.27
C ASP A 457 -26.95 -1.69 -18.53
N THR A 458 -25.93 -1.55 -19.41
CA THR A 458 -25.27 -0.28 -19.74
C THR A 458 -25.50 0.08 -21.20
N GLU A 459 -26.33 1.09 -21.47
CA GLU A 459 -26.63 1.60 -22.81
C GLU A 459 -26.26 3.09 -22.92
N MET A 460 -25.75 3.50 -24.09
CA MET A 460 -25.40 4.90 -24.37
C MET A 460 -25.52 5.21 -25.87
N TYR A 461 -26.26 6.28 -26.18
CA TYR A 461 -26.35 6.81 -27.54
C TYR A 461 -25.16 7.72 -27.84
N VAL A 462 -24.45 7.47 -28.93
CA VAL A 462 -23.26 8.23 -29.34
C VAL A 462 -23.54 8.95 -30.65
N SER A 463 -23.30 10.26 -30.68
CA SER A 463 -23.32 11.08 -31.90
C SER A 463 -21.99 11.82 -32.03
N MET A 464 -21.35 11.74 -33.20
CA MET A 464 -20.12 12.48 -33.49
C MET A 464 -20.04 12.87 -34.97
N LYS A 465 -19.41 14.02 -35.23
CA LYS A 465 -19.08 14.54 -36.56
C LYS A 465 -17.59 14.86 -36.57
N ALA A 466 -16.79 14.14 -37.34
CA ALA A 466 -15.32 14.19 -37.31
C ALA A 466 -14.69 15.10 -38.39
N GLY A 467 -15.48 16.02 -38.96
CA GLY A 467 -14.99 17.13 -39.80
C GLY A 467 -13.93 16.84 -40.88
N PRO A 468 -13.99 15.75 -41.67
CA PRO A 468 -12.87 15.32 -42.51
C PRO A 468 -12.73 16.18 -43.77
N GLN A 469 -12.16 17.36 -43.61
CA GLN A 469 -11.78 18.25 -44.69
C GLN A 469 -10.26 18.44 -44.65
N VAL A 470 -9.63 18.40 -45.81
CA VAL A 470 -8.24 18.84 -45.96
C VAL A 470 -8.26 20.37 -45.92
N ARG A 471 -7.70 20.95 -44.87
CA ARG A 471 -7.81 22.39 -44.62
C ARG A 471 -6.92 23.18 -45.58
N GLU A 472 -7.48 24.15 -46.31
CA GLU A 472 -6.75 24.93 -47.32
C GLU A 472 -5.53 25.68 -46.76
N ASN A 473 -5.55 26.03 -45.47
CA ASN A 473 -4.48 26.74 -44.78
C ASN A 473 -3.30 25.84 -44.34
N SER A 474 -3.51 24.53 -44.17
CA SER A 474 -2.50 23.60 -43.62
C SER A 474 -2.12 22.48 -44.58
N GLY A 475 -2.94 22.19 -45.59
CA GLY A 475 -2.78 21.05 -46.50
C GLY A 475 -2.94 19.69 -45.81
N ARG A 476 -3.53 19.65 -44.60
CA ARG A 476 -3.72 18.45 -43.79
C ARG A 476 -5.18 18.19 -43.46
N LEU A 477 -5.49 16.94 -43.18
CA LEU A 477 -6.79 16.50 -42.68
C LEU A 477 -6.98 16.99 -41.23
N ASN A 478 -8.13 17.61 -40.97
CA ASN A 478 -8.50 18.17 -39.68
C ASN A 478 -8.60 17.11 -38.56
N HIS A 479 -8.05 17.36 -37.37
CA HIS A 479 -8.13 16.43 -36.24
C HIS A 479 -9.18 16.87 -35.20
N PRO A 480 -10.22 16.07 -34.91
CA PRO A 480 -11.19 16.41 -33.87
C PRO A 480 -10.56 16.50 -32.46
N PRO A 481 -11.03 17.42 -31.60
CA PRO A 481 -10.45 17.67 -30.29
C PRO A 481 -10.64 16.50 -29.33
N PHE A 482 -9.63 16.23 -28.51
CA PHE A 482 -9.67 15.21 -27.46
C PHE A 482 -10.11 15.86 -26.14
N VAL A 483 -11.32 15.55 -25.66
CA VAL A 483 -11.67 15.75 -24.24
C VAL A 483 -11.34 14.52 -23.41
N ALA A 484 -10.55 14.72 -22.37
CA ALA A 484 -10.23 13.69 -21.40
C ALA A 484 -11.43 13.41 -20.48
N LEU A 485 -11.74 12.13 -20.24
CA LEU A 485 -12.82 11.73 -19.35
C LEU A 485 -12.35 11.76 -17.89
N PRO A 486 -12.86 12.66 -17.02
CA PRO A 486 -12.62 12.58 -15.58
C PRO A 486 -13.29 11.33 -14.97
N PRO A 487 -12.89 10.91 -13.76
CA PRO A 487 -13.69 9.99 -12.95
C PRO A 487 -15.11 10.53 -12.70
N PRO A 488 -16.07 9.69 -12.27
CA PRO A 488 -17.45 10.13 -12.04
C PRO A 488 -17.51 11.28 -11.03
N LEU A 489 -18.18 12.37 -11.43
CA LEU A 489 -18.17 13.62 -10.68
C LEU A 489 -19.04 13.49 -9.42
N ARG A 490 -18.60 14.13 -8.34
CA ARG A 490 -19.35 14.23 -7.08
C ARG A 490 -19.44 15.68 -6.65
N ALA A 491 -20.60 16.08 -6.14
CA ALA A 491 -20.83 17.38 -5.52
C ALA A 491 -21.77 17.24 -4.32
N ARG A 492 -22.04 18.33 -3.61
CA ARG A 492 -22.86 18.33 -2.39
C ARG A 492 -23.99 19.33 -2.47
N VAL A 493 -25.15 18.99 -1.93
CA VAL A 493 -26.32 19.90 -1.86
C VAL A 493 -25.89 21.22 -1.22
N ASN A 494 -26.27 22.35 -1.84
CA ASN A 494 -25.91 23.73 -1.46
C ASN A 494 -24.42 24.12 -1.60
N CYS A 495 -23.53 23.27 -2.11
CA CYS A 495 -22.14 23.65 -2.40
C CYS A 495 -21.89 23.83 -3.90
N PRO A 496 -21.66 25.07 -4.38
CA PRO A 496 -21.20 25.30 -5.75
C PRO A 496 -19.79 24.76 -5.97
N HIS A 497 -19.54 24.16 -7.13
CA HIS A 497 -18.23 23.56 -7.49
C HIS A 497 -17.98 23.73 -9.00
N HIS A 498 -16.74 24.01 -9.39
CA HIS A 498 -16.31 24.11 -10.79
C HIS A 498 -15.56 22.84 -11.21
N PHE A 499 -15.90 22.25 -12.34
CA PHE A 499 -15.27 21.06 -12.93
C PHE A 499 -14.64 21.45 -14.26
N HIS A 500 -13.32 21.46 -14.33
CA HIS A 500 -12.59 21.80 -15.55
C HIS A 500 -12.44 20.57 -16.45
N LEU A 501 -13.05 20.60 -17.63
CA LEU A 501 -12.93 19.51 -18.60
C LEU A 501 -11.67 19.71 -19.43
N SER A 502 -10.66 18.89 -19.17
CA SER A 502 -9.39 18.92 -19.89
C SER A 502 -9.58 18.55 -21.36
N ALA A 503 -9.38 19.53 -22.24
CA ALA A 503 -9.53 19.39 -23.69
C ALA A 503 -8.25 19.81 -24.41
N LYS A 504 -7.86 19.07 -25.45
CA LYS A 504 -6.72 19.42 -26.32
C LYS A 504 -7.02 19.15 -27.78
N ASP A 505 -6.51 20.05 -28.61
CA ASP A 505 -6.50 19.92 -30.07
C ASP A 505 -5.08 19.60 -30.59
N LEU A 506 -4.98 19.02 -31.79
CA LEU A 506 -3.70 18.57 -32.37
C LEU A 506 -3.20 19.40 -33.56
N ASP A 507 -4.07 20.07 -34.34
CA ASP A 507 -3.64 21.02 -35.39
C ASP A 507 -3.75 22.51 -35.00
N GLY A 508 -4.21 22.79 -33.78
CA GLY A 508 -4.11 24.08 -33.10
C GLY A 508 -5.37 24.93 -33.13
N ASP A 509 -6.53 24.30 -33.39
CA ASP A 509 -7.81 24.99 -33.50
C ASP A 509 -8.48 25.24 -32.14
N ARG A 510 -9.52 26.08 -32.13
CA ARG A 510 -10.18 26.53 -30.91
C ARG A 510 -11.26 25.54 -30.49
N VAL A 511 -11.05 24.86 -29.37
CA VAL A 511 -12.07 24.00 -28.77
C VAL A 511 -13.15 24.83 -28.08
N ARG A 512 -14.43 24.51 -28.32
CA ARG A 512 -15.58 25.04 -27.57
C ARG A 512 -16.40 23.88 -26.99
N CYS A 513 -16.68 23.87 -25.70
CA CYS A 513 -17.59 22.88 -25.10
C CYS A 513 -18.99 23.48 -24.95
N ARG A 514 -20.05 22.77 -25.33
CA ARG A 514 -21.44 23.17 -25.09
C ARG A 514 -22.31 22.00 -24.67
N PHE A 515 -23.52 22.27 -24.20
CA PHE A 515 -24.52 21.21 -24.00
C PHE A 515 -24.94 20.57 -25.33
N ALA A 516 -25.18 19.25 -25.29
CA ALA A 516 -25.75 18.49 -26.40
C ALA A 516 -27.23 18.85 -26.61
N ARG A 517 -27.71 18.68 -27.85
CA ARG A 517 -29.01 19.17 -28.31
C ARG A 517 -29.84 18.06 -28.95
N PRO A 518 -31.01 17.67 -28.37
CA PRO A 518 -31.91 16.71 -28.98
C PRO A 518 -32.34 17.08 -30.40
N GLU A 519 -32.52 18.38 -30.68
CA GLU A 519 -32.94 18.92 -31.98
C GLU A 519 -31.91 18.72 -33.11
N HIS A 520 -30.64 18.47 -32.77
CA HIS A 520 -29.59 18.10 -33.72
C HIS A 520 -29.35 16.59 -33.80
N GLY A 521 -30.10 15.78 -33.05
CA GLY A 521 -29.89 14.34 -32.94
C GLY A 521 -28.64 13.95 -32.16
N GLU A 522 -28.11 14.83 -31.30
CA GLU A 522 -26.87 14.59 -30.54
C GLU A 522 -27.10 13.68 -29.32
N CYS A 523 -28.33 13.59 -28.84
CA CYS A 523 -28.70 12.81 -27.65
C CYS A 523 -30.17 12.35 -27.72
N LEU A 524 -30.48 11.22 -27.08
CA LEU A 524 -31.85 10.73 -26.93
C LEU A 524 -32.50 11.34 -25.67
N GLY A 525 -33.06 12.55 -25.81
CA GLY A 525 -33.84 13.18 -24.73
C GLY A 525 -33.01 13.77 -23.58
N CYS A 526 -31.77 14.19 -23.83
CA CYS A 526 -30.97 14.83 -22.78
C CYS A 526 -31.60 16.14 -22.30
N THR A 527 -31.90 16.21 -20.99
CA THR A 527 -32.47 17.40 -20.35
C THR A 527 -31.34 18.27 -19.81
N ARG A 528 -31.32 19.56 -20.17
CA ARG A 528 -30.39 20.52 -19.57
C ARG A 528 -30.82 20.85 -18.15
N HIS A 529 -30.02 20.44 -17.16
CA HIS A 529 -30.23 20.78 -15.76
C HIS A 529 -30.02 22.27 -15.50
N SER A 530 -31.01 22.95 -14.90
CA SER A 530 -30.94 24.38 -14.60
C SER A 530 -29.90 24.75 -13.54
N PHE A 531 -29.44 23.78 -12.76
CA PHE A 531 -28.37 23.94 -11.77
C PHE A 531 -26.96 23.72 -12.34
N MET A 532 -26.83 23.44 -13.65
CA MET A 532 -25.56 23.27 -14.36
C MET A 532 -25.33 24.42 -15.37
N GLU A 533 -24.24 25.14 -15.16
CA GLU A 533 -23.74 26.20 -16.02
C GLU A 533 -22.43 25.75 -16.71
N LEU A 534 -22.03 26.39 -17.80
CA LEU A 534 -20.85 26.01 -18.57
C LEU A 534 -20.20 27.26 -19.19
N ASP A 535 -18.92 27.48 -18.89
CA ASP A 535 -18.08 28.38 -19.66
C ASP A 535 -17.64 27.66 -20.93
N GLU A 536 -18.26 28.00 -22.07
CA GLU A 536 -18.09 27.26 -23.32
C GLU A 536 -16.67 27.37 -23.89
N GLU A 537 -15.98 28.48 -23.63
CA GLU A 537 -14.63 28.77 -24.16
C GLU A 537 -13.51 28.21 -23.27
N LYS A 538 -13.79 28.01 -21.96
CA LYS A 538 -12.85 27.34 -21.04
C LYS A 538 -13.16 25.86 -20.79
N CYS A 539 -14.23 25.32 -21.38
CA CYS A 539 -14.74 23.98 -21.06
C CYS A 539 -14.95 23.74 -19.54
N MET A 540 -15.34 24.78 -18.80
CA MET A 540 -15.47 24.75 -17.34
C MET A 540 -16.94 24.62 -16.92
N LEU A 541 -17.31 23.40 -16.52
CA LEU A 541 -18.66 23.02 -16.10
C LEU A 541 -18.88 23.41 -14.63
N THR A 542 -19.87 24.25 -14.36
CA THR A 542 -20.14 24.79 -13.01
C THR A 542 -21.43 24.21 -12.44
N PHE A 543 -21.32 23.55 -11.29
CA PHE A 543 -22.47 23.16 -10.47
C PHE A 543 -22.82 24.30 -9.50
N THR A 544 -24.08 24.70 -9.46
CA THR A 544 -24.55 25.87 -8.68
C THR A 544 -24.94 25.56 -7.23
N GLY A 545 -24.78 24.32 -6.76
CA GLY A 545 -25.28 23.86 -5.46
C GLY A 545 -26.79 23.53 -5.42
N LYS A 546 -27.58 23.99 -6.41
CA LYS A 546 -29.06 23.99 -6.38
C LYS A 546 -29.70 22.71 -6.94
N ALA A 547 -29.24 21.55 -6.49
CA ALA A 547 -29.85 20.25 -6.79
C ALA A 547 -30.17 19.49 -5.50
N SER A 548 -31.19 18.64 -5.54
CA SER A 548 -31.40 17.59 -4.53
C SER A 548 -30.30 16.54 -4.60
N ALA A 549 -30.13 15.75 -3.53
CA ALA A 549 -29.27 14.57 -3.59
C ALA A 549 -29.82 13.55 -4.60
N GLY A 550 -28.92 12.90 -5.36
CA GLY A 550 -29.28 12.06 -6.49
C GLY A 550 -28.15 11.94 -7.51
N ARG A 551 -28.41 11.27 -8.63
CA ARG A 551 -27.45 11.09 -9.73
C ARG A 551 -28.02 11.69 -11.01
N TYR A 552 -27.23 12.52 -11.67
CA TYR A 552 -27.63 13.29 -12.84
C TYR A 552 -26.67 13.02 -14.00
N PHE A 553 -27.21 12.81 -15.20
CA PHE A 553 -26.43 12.63 -16.42
C PHE A 553 -26.36 13.95 -17.20
N ILE A 554 -25.16 14.28 -17.67
CA ILE A 554 -24.81 15.54 -18.32
C ILE A 554 -24.20 15.20 -19.67
N TYR A 555 -24.76 15.75 -20.74
CA TYR A 555 -24.39 15.48 -22.13
C TYR A 555 -23.86 16.75 -22.76
N LEU A 556 -22.61 16.73 -23.19
CA LEU A 556 -21.91 17.84 -23.80
C LEU A 556 -21.35 17.44 -25.17
N MET A 557 -21.18 18.42 -26.04
CA MET A 557 -20.40 18.31 -27.28
C MET A 557 -19.17 19.18 -27.14
N ALA A 558 -18.00 18.64 -27.45
CA ALA A 558 -16.78 19.41 -27.66
C ALA A 558 -16.61 19.65 -29.16
N GLU A 559 -16.54 20.92 -29.54
CA GLU A 559 -16.59 21.42 -30.90
C GLU A 559 -15.27 22.06 -31.31
N ASP A 560 -15.03 22.04 -32.61
CA ASP A 560 -13.78 22.34 -33.26
C ASP A 560 -13.96 23.52 -34.24
N LEU A 561 -13.24 24.62 -33.99
CA LEU A 561 -13.46 25.92 -34.62
C LEU A 561 -12.14 26.54 -35.11
N ILE A 562 -12.05 26.74 -36.42
CA ILE A 562 -10.95 27.48 -37.07
C ILE A 562 -10.74 28.84 -36.37
N PRO A 563 -9.51 29.16 -35.92
CA PRO A 563 -9.18 30.48 -35.39
C PRO A 563 -9.35 31.60 -36.42
N VAL A 564 -10.48 32.32 -36.37
CA VAL A 564 -10.77 33.44 -37.27
C VAL A 564 -10.01 34.70 -36.83
N PRO A 565 -9.31 35.41 -37.75
CA PRO A 565 -8.76 36.73 -37.47
C PRO A 565 -9.87 37.73 -37.09
N LYS A 566 -9.65 38.53 -36.03
CA LYS A 566 -10.63 39.49 -35.45
C LYS A 566 -11.16 40.59 -36.39
N ILE A 567 -10.79 40.59 -37.66
CA ILE A 567 -11.09 41.63 -38.65
C ILE A 567 -12.39 41.33 -39.43
N ILE A 568 -12.87 40.08 -39.45
CA ILE A 568 -14.05 39.67 -40.21
C ILE A 568 -15.17 39.21 -39.27
N GLN A 569 -16.18 40.08 -39.06
CA GLN A 569 -17.45 39.71 -38.42
C GLN A 569 -18.47 39.26 -39.48
N ILE A 570 -18.45 37.99 -39.86
CA ILE A 570 -19.48 37.38 -40.73
C ILE A 570 -19.88 36.01 -40.14
N SER A 571 -21.19 35.81 -39.99
CA SER A 571 -22.00 34.59 -39.69
C SER A 571 -21.36 33.35 -39.06
N ASP A 572 -22.06 32.77 -38.07
CA ASP A 572 -21.88 31.42 -37.50
C ASP A 572 -20.88 30.49 -38.22
N ASN A 573 -19.66 30.42 -37.71
CA ASN A 573 -18.75 29.33 -38.03
C ASN A 573 -19.34 28.03 -37.46
N ALA A 574 -20.03 27.27 -38.32
CA ALA A 574 -20.36 25.88 -38.03
C ALA A 574 -19.06 25.11 -37.72
N PRO A 575 -19.02 24.30 -36.65
CA PRO A 575 -17.80 23.61 -36.27
C PRO A 575 -17.41 22.58 -37.31
N LEU A 576 -16.11 22.39 -37.52
CA LEU A 576 -15.59 21.35 -38.39
C LEU A 576 -15.98 19.99 -37.83
N SER A 577 -15.57 19.75 -36.58
CA SER A 577 -15.83 18.55 -35.81
C SER A 577 -16.67 18.83 -34.56
N SER A 578 -17.42 17.83 -34.11
CA SER A 578 -18.03 17.77 -32.77
C SER A 578 -17.95 16.33 -32.24
N VAL A 579 -17.45 16.16 -31.01
CA VAL A 579 -17.33 14.86 -30.33
C VAL A 579 -18.12 14.85 -29.02
N PRO A 580 -18.73 13.70 -28.63
CA PRO A 580 -19.59 13.63 -27.47
C PRO A 580 -18.80 13.41 -26.18
N VAL A 581 -19.26 14.07 -25.12
CA VAL A 581 -18.72 13.98 -23.76
C VAL A 581 -19.90 13.76 -22.81
N HIS A 582 -20.03 12.55 -22.27
CA HIS A 582 -21.04 12.23 -21.27
C HIS A 582 -20.39 12.15 -19.90
N LEU A 583 -21.06 12.72 -18.90
CA LEU A 583 -20.60 12.75 -17.51
C LEU A 583 -21.77 12.38 -16.59
N SER A 584 -21.49 11.66 -15.51
CA SER A 584 -22.40 11.58 -14.37
C SER A 584 -21.93 12.47 -13.23
N LEU A 585 -22.89 13.14 -12.59
CA LEU A 585 -22.72 13.92 -11.37
C LEU A 585 -23.57 13.28 -10.27
N THR A 586 -22.93 12.83 -9.19
CA THR A 586 -23.62 12.38 -7.98
C THR A 586 -23.63 13.52 -6.97
N VAL A 587 -24.82 14.01 -6.63
CA VAL A 587 -25.02 15.03 -5.60
C VAL A 587 -25.33 14.31 -4.28
N GLU A 588 -24.51 14.52 -3.26
CA GLU A 588 -24.62 13.90 -1.95
C GLU A 588 -25.13 14.90 -0.89
N GLU A 589 -25.88 14.41 0.11
CA GLU A 589 -26.24 15.24 1.28
C GLU A 589 -25.01 15.46 2.18
N SER A 590 -24.92 16.64 2.81
CA SER A 590 -23.76 17.00 3.62
C SER A 590 -24.14 17.92 4.79
N THR A 591 -23.38 17.78 5.87
CA THR A 591 -23.44 18.64 7.07
C THR A 591 -22.15 19.45 7.29
N SER A 592 -21.19 19.37 6.36
CA SER A 592 -19.87 20.03 6.43
C SER A 592 -19.78 21.22 5.47
N SER A 593 -18.71 22.03 5.58
CA SER A 593 -18.58 23.26 4.79
C SER A 593 -18.20 22.98 3.34
N CYS A 594 -18.44 23.96 2.46
CA CYS A 594 -18.10 23.84 1.05
C CYS A 594 -16.60 24.04 0.75
N SER A 595 -15.76 24.32 1.75
CA SER A 595 -14.34 24.68 1.55
C SER A 595 -13.34 23.57 1.91
N ASP A 596 -13.81 22.41 2.38
CA ASP A 596 -12.98 21.37 3.00
C ASP A 596 -12.42 20.30 2.02
N GLU A 597 -12.66 20.47 0.72
CA GLU A 597 -12.41 19.47 -0.32
C GLU A 597 -10.92 19.13 -0.53
N PRO A 598 -10.56 17.90 -0.93
CA PRO A 598 -9.16 17.50 -1.08
C PRO A 598 -8.45 18.28 -2.20
N VAL A 599 -7.29 18.87 -1.90
CA VAL A 599 -6.51 19.68 -2.85
C VAL A 599 -5.23 18.96 -3.29
N ALA A 600 -5.04 18.93 -4.60
CA ALA A 600 -3.79 18.64 -5.33
C ALA A 600 -2.53 19.41 -4.87
N SER A 601 -1.54 18.79 -4.20
CA SER A 601 -0.27 19.47 -3.84
C SER A 601 0.59 19.83 -5.06
N SER A 602 1.67 20.60 -4.84
CA SER A 602 2.67 20.98 -5.84
C SER A 602 3.57 19.83 -6.33
N GLU A 603 3.59 18.68 -5.64
CA GLU A 603 4.30 17.47 -6.09
C GLU A 603 3.47 16.67 -7.11
N THR A 604 2.15 16.94 -7.18
CA THR A 604 1.29 16.43 -8.24
C THR A 604 1.53 17.24 -9.51
N PRO A 605 1.66 16.60 -10.69
CA PRO A 605 1.79 17.33 -11.95
C PRO A 605 0.69 18.39 -12.15
N GLU A 606 1.06 19.48 -12.80
CA GLU A 606 0.14 20.58 -13.10
C GLU A 606 -1.03 20.11 -13.99
N ARG A 607 -2.15 20.82 -13.87
CA ARG A 607 -3.33 20.62 -14.71
C ARG A 607 -2.94 20.78 -16.18
N ASP A 608 -3.37 19.85 -17.03
CA ASP A 608 -3.11 19.83 -18.48
C ASP A 608 -1.63 19.73 -18.87
N ALA A 609 -0.73 19.45 -17.90
CA ALA A 609 0.68 19.19 -18.14
C ALA A 609 0.87 18.07 -19.18
N THR A 610 1.88 18.21 -20.03
CA THR A 610 2.13 17.30 -21.17
C THR A 610 3.48 16.61 -21.01
N LEU A 611 3.44 15.32 -20.74
CA LEU A 611 4.59 14.46 -20.52
C LEU A 611 4.95 13.76 -21.83
N PHE A 612 6.14 14.03 -22.36
CA PHE A 612 6.63 13.42 -23.59
C PHE A 612 7.16 12.02 -23.32
N VAL A 613 6.55 10.99 -23.91
CA VAL A 613 6.90 9.58 -23.63
C VAL A 613 7.55 8.93 -24.86
N LEU A 614 8.80 8.50 -24.70
CA LEU A 614 9.54 7.76 -25.72
C LEU A 614 9.03 6.32 -25.85
N PRO A 615 9.13 5.68 -27.04
CA PRO A 615 8.87 4.25 -27.23
C PRO A 615 9.56 3.39 -26.17
N TYR A 616 8.83 2.45 -25.57
CA TYR A 616 9.31 1.56 -24.50
C TYR A 616 9.88 2.27 -23.26
N GLN A 617 9.54 3.56 -23.06
CA GLN A 617 9.79 4.26 -21.81
C GLN A 617 8.69 3.94 -20.80
N GLU A 618 9.12 3.66 -19.57
CA GLU A 618 8.25 3.71 -18.39
C GLU A 618 8.14 5.16 -17.91
N MET A 619 6.91 5.68 -17.88
CA MET A 619 6.55 6.95 -17.26
C MET A 619 6.03 6.67 -15.85
N LYS A 620 6.60 7.34 -14.84
CA LYS A 620 6.19 7.27 -13.43
C LYS A 620 6.06 8.67 -12.85
N PHE A 621 4.93 8.97 -12.21
CA PHE A 621 4.72 10.21 -11.45
C PHE A 621 3.84 9.94 -10.23
N ASN A 622 3.99 10.74 -9.19
CA ASN A 622 3.14 10.64 -8.01
C ASN A 622 2.00 11.66 -8.08
N VAL A 623 0.90 11.35 -7.38
CA VAL A 623 -0.19 12.30 -7.10
C VAL A 623 -0.40 12.35 -5.60
N HIS A 624 -0.53 13.57 -5.07
CA HIS A 624 -0.43 13.91 -3.65
C HIS A 624 -1.61 14.83 -3.30
N PHE A 625 -2.61 14.33 -2.56
CA PHE A 625 -3.81 15.10 -2.19
C PHE A 625 -3.86 15.36 -0.68
N MET A 626 -4.16 16.61 -0.30
CA MET A 626 -4.37 17.03 1.08
C MET A 626 -5.86 17.34 1.32
N SER A 627 -6.52 16.68 2.27
CA SER A 627 -7.87 17.08 2.75
C SER A 627 -7.83 17.37 4.24
N GLN A 628 -8.56 18.40 4.66
CA GLN A 628 -8.54 18.87 6.06
C GLN A 628 -9.58 18.18 6.95
N LEU A 629 -10.67 17.66 6.37
CA LEU A 629 -11.83 17.16 7.11
C LEU A 629 -11.94 15.63 7.15
N GLU A 630 -11.63 14.95 6.03
CA GLU A 630 -11.76 13.49 5.90
C GLU A 630 -10.53 12.92 5.19
N SER A 631 -9.98 11.80 5.69
CA SER A 631 -8.93 11.09 4.96
C SER A 631 -9.46 10.57 3.61
N VAL A 632 -8.62 10.64 2.59
CA VAL A 632 -8.92 10.15 1.24
C VAL A 632 -9.01 8.63 1.28
N LEU A 633 -10.15 8.09 0.83
CA LEU A 633 -10.43 6.66 0.81
C LEU A 633 -9.89 5.99 -0.46
N GLU A 634 -9.90 6.72 -1.57
CA GLU A 634 -9.30 6.29 -2.83
C GLU A 634 -8.85 7.50 -3.66
N VAL A 635 -7.84 7.31 -4.51
CA VAL A 635 -7.68 8.14 -5.71
C VAL A 635 -8.30 7.39 -6.88
N ALA A 636 -9.42 7.93 -7.35
CA ALA A 636 -10.11 7.52 -8.57
C ALA A 636 -9.26 7.85 -9.79
N VAL A 637 -9.22 6.95 -10.78
CA VAL A 637 -8.37 7.09 -11.98
C VAL A 637 -9.10 6.63 -13.24
N VAL A 638 -9.00 7.43 -14.30
CA VAL A 638 -9.36 7.09 -15.68
C VAL A 638 -8.13 7.38 -16.54
N GLY A 639 -7.71 6.44 -17.38
CA GLY A 639 -6.46 6.56 -18.15
C GLY A 639 -6.39 5.59 -19.32
N PRO A 640 -5.24 5.51 -20.02
CA PRO A 640 -5.08 4.60 -21.14
C PRO A 640 -5.05 3.13 -20.70
N PRO A 641 -5.23 2.18 -21.64
CA PRO A 641 -4.94 0.78 -21.41
C PRO A 641 -3.53 0.58 -20.85
N GLU A 642 -3.38 -0.43 -19.99
CA GLU A 642 -2.10 -0.81 -19.35
C GLU A 642 -1.49 0.24 -18.38
N LEU A 643 -2.18 1.34 -18.09
CA LEU A 643 -1.85 2.19 -16.93
C LEU A 643 -2.06 1.37 -15.65
N TYR A 644 -1.18 1.54 -14.68
CA TYR A 644 -1.29 0.91 -13.37
C TYR A 644 -0.95 1.90 -12.24
N ARG A 645 -1.49 1.62 -11.05
CA ARG A 645 -1.29 2.41 -9.83
C ARG A 645 -0.58 1.57 -8.77
N VAL A 646 0.38 2.16 -8.06
CA VAL A 646 1.10 1.50 -6.95
C VAL A 646 1.17 2.43 -5.73
N GLY A 647 1.27 1.83 -4.54
CA GLY A 647 1.56 2.57 -3.31
C GLY A 647 0.49 3.59 -2.88
N PHE A 648 -0.80 3.35 -3.16
CA PHE A 648 -1.85 4.19 -2.56
C PHE A 648 -1.76 4.12 -1.03
N THR A 649 -1.59 5.28 -0.41
CA THR A 649 -1.53 5.45 1.04
C THR A 649 -2.27 6.72 1.43
N SER A 650 -2.97 6.71 2.56
CA SER A 650 -3.56 7.90 3.18
C SER A 650 -3.14 7.94 4.65
N VAL A 651 -2.56 9.06 5.08
CA VAL A 651 -1.93 9.25 6.39
C VAL A 651 -2.34 10.62 6.93
N GLY A 652 -3.37 10.64 7.77
CA GLY A 652 -3.99 11.88 8.24
C GLY A 652 -4.61 12.67 7.08
N PRO A 653 -4.20 13.94 6.86
CA PRO A 653 -4.73 14.76 5.77
C PRO A 653 -4.11 14.42 4.40
N LEU A 654 -2.88 13.89 4.36
CA LEU A 654 -2.14 13.63 3.12
C LEU A 654 -2.42 12.22 2.60
N SER A 655 -2.68 12.11 1.30
CA SER A 655 -2.69 10.85 0.56
C SER A 655 -1.77 10.92 -0.64
N VAL A 656 -1.14 9.79 -0.96
CA VAL A 656 -0.13 9.66 -2.02
C VAL A 656 -0.41 8.40 -2.83
N MET A 657 -0.24 8.47 -4.15
CA MET A 657 -0.27 7.31 -5.04
C MET A 657 0.67 7.52 -6.23
N THR A 658 1.39 6.48 -6.65
CA THR A 658 2.19 6.52 -7.88
C THR A 658 1.40 5.99 -9.07
N MET A 659 1.32 6.80 -10.13
CA MET A 659 0.84 6.41 -11.45
C MET A 659 2.03 5.91 -12.28
N ALA A 660 1.83 4.80 -13.01
CA ALA A 660 2.87 4.23 -13.85
C ALA A 660 2.29 3.67 -15.16
N TRP A 661 2.92 4.01 -16.29
CA TRP A 661 2.55 3.52 -17.62
C TRP A 661 3.80 3.19 -18.44
N VAL A 662 3.73 2.19 -19.31
CA VAL A 662 4.84 1.82 -20.21
C VAL A 662 4.36 1.97 -21.64
N ARG A 663 5.11 2.72 -22.46
CA ARG A 663 4.76 2.88 -23.88
C ARG A 663 5.04 1.60 -24.67
N SER A 664 3.99 0.83 -24.96
CA SER A 664 4.03 -0.28 -25.91
C SER A 664 4.18 0.20 -27.37
N GLN A 665 4.33 -0.73 -28.31
CA GLN A 665 4.45 -0.41 -29.74
C GLN A 665 3.15 0.23 -30.26
N ASN A 666 3.26 1.25 -31.13
CA ASN A 666 2.23 2.24 -31.55
C ASN A 666 0.81 1.71 -31.90
N ASN A 667 0.08 1.19 -30.91
CA ASN A 667 -1.30 0.69 -31.04
C ASN A 667 -2.33 1.61 -30.36
N LEU A 668 -1.91 2.79 -29.91
CA LEU A 668 -2.69 3.75 -29.13
C LEU A 668 -2.47 5.19 -29.66
N THR A 669 -3.40 6.09 -29.32
CA THR A 669 -3.51 7.46 -29.84
C THR A 669 -2.32 8.37 -29.47
N GLN A 670 -2.05 9.40 -30.29
CA GLN A 670 -0.89 10.27 -30.10
C GLN A 670 -0.92 11.03 -28.75
N LEU A 671 -2.11 11.43 -28.32
CA LEU A 671 -2.40 11.87 -26.96
C LEU A 671 -3.03 10.72 -26.17
N LEU A 672 -2.67 10.59 -24.89
CA LEU A 672 -3.33 9.72 -23.92
C LEU A 672 -3.55 10.47 -22.60
N PRO A 673 -4.79 10.76 -22.18
CA PRO A 673 -5.05 11.42 -20.91
C PRO A 673 -4.97 10.44 -19.73
N ILE A 674 -4.52 10.95 -18.59
CA ILE A 674 -4.65 10.32 -17.28
C ILE A 674 -5.36 11.33 -16.37
N CYS A 675 -6.63 11.09 -16.10
CA CYS A 675 -7.45 11.90 -15.20
C CYS A 675 -7.64 11.21 -13.85
N PHE A 676 -7.57 11.97 -12.77
CA PHE A 676 -7.68 11.45 -11.41
C PHE A 676 -8.29 12.46 -10.44
N ALA A 677 -8.93 11.95 -9.41
CA ALA A 677 -9.54 12.71 -8.32
C ALA A 677 -9.45 11.93 -7.01
N ALA A 678 -9.19 12.61 -5.90
CA ALA A 678 -9.28 12.02 -4.56
C ALA A 678 -10.74 12.00 -4.10
N ASN A 679 -11.24 10.82 -3.70
CA ASN A 679 -12.54 10.64 -3.05
C ASN A 679 -12.32 10.40 -1.55
N THR A 680 -12.96 11.18 -0.70
CA THR A 680 -13.16 10.86 0.72
C THR A 680 -14.54 10.19 0.90
N LYS A 681 -15.05 10.08 2.13
CA LYS A 681 -16.40 9.54 2.39
C LYS A 681 -17.48 10.42 1.77
N SER A 682 -17.40 11.75 1.93
CA SER A 682 -18.40 12.73 1.48
C SER A 682 -17.89 13.79 0.50
N LEU A 683 -16.57 13.91 0.32
CA LEU A 683 -15.92 14.92 -0.53
C LEU A 683 -15.25 14.29 -1.76
N GLN A 684 -15.04 15.09 -2.80
CA GLN A 684 -14.21 14.78 -3.96
C GLN A 684 -13.33 16.00 -4.26
N SER A 685 -12.10 15.78 -4.72
CA SER A 685 -11.23 16.86 -5.23
C SER A 685 -11.68 17.34 -6.61
N GLU A 686 -11.35 18.59 -6.97
CA GLU A 686 -11.35 18.99 -8.38
C GLU A 686 -10.56 17.97 -9.25
N PRO A 687 -11.17 17.37 -10.28
CA PRO A 687 -10.47 16.42 -11.14
C PRO A 687 -9.29 17.07 -11.87
N ARG A 688 -8.12 16.43 -11.82
CA ARG A 688 -6.95 16.83 -12.60
C ARG A 688 -6.67 15.81 -13.69
N CYS A 689 -6.25 16.30 -14.86
CA CYS A 689 -5.84 15.48 -15.99
C CYS A 689 -4.43 15.86 -16.45
N VAL A 690 -3.65 14.85 -16.81
CA VAL A 690 -2.28 14.95 -17.33
C VAL A 690 -2.22 14.21 -18.66
N TRP A 691 -1.52 14.77 -19.64
CA TRP A 691 -1.46 14.22 -21.00
C TRP A 691 -0.13 13.55 -21.26
N LEU A 692 -0.14 12.26 -21.63
CA LEU A 692 1.03 11.62 -22.23
C LEU A 692 1.01 11.90 -23.73
N TYR A 693 2.07 12.52 -24.25
CA TYR A 693 2.25 12.75 -25.68
C TYR A 693 3.23 11.75 -26.28
N GLN A 694 2.69 10.83 -27.06
CA GLN A 694 3.42 9.81 -27.81
C GLN A 694 3.92 10.40 -29.12
N ARG A 695 5.17 10.87 -29.17
CA ARG A 695 5.78 11.29 -30.45
C ARG A 695 5.72 10.16 -31.47
N GLU A 696 5.32 10.48 -32.69
CA GLU A 696 5.34 9.58 -33.85
C GLU A 696 6.74 8.98 -34.04
N MET A 697 6.82 7.69 -34.35
CA MET A 697 8.08 7.03 -34.68
C MET A 697 8.37 7.19 -36.17
N ARG A 698 9.45 7.87 -36.53
CA ARG A 698 10.00 7.80 -37.89
C ARG A 698 10.68 6.45 -38.11
N THR A 699 10.70 6.00 -39.36
CA THR A 699 11.54 4.88 -39.78
C THR A 699 13.02 5.20 -39.52
N LEU A 700 13.79 4.17 -39.15
CA LEU A 700 15.24 4.31 -38.99
C LEU A 700 15.90 4.53 -40.36
N PRO A 701 17.04 5.24 -40.43
CA PRO A 701 17.80 5.38 -41.67
C PRO A 701 18.18 4.03 -42.28
N ALA A 702 18.15 3.92 -43.61
CA ALA A 702 18.57 2.71 -44.31
C ALA A 702 20.03 2.35 -43.95
N GLY A 703 20.27 1.08 -43.62
CA GLY A 703 21.54 0.60 -43.08
C GLY A 703 21.68 0.69 -41.55
N THR A 704 20.66 1.15 -40.83
CA THR A 704 20.60 1.00 -39.36
C THR A 704 20.18 -0.42 -38.99
N GLU A 705 20.95 -1.08 -38.13
CA GLU A 705 20.63 -2.40 -37.58
C GLU A 705 20.68 -2.37 -36.04
N LEU A 706 19.73 -3.05 -35.38
CA LEU A 706 19.77 -3.33 -33.95
C LEU A 706 19.67 -4.84 -33.74
N THR A 707 20.81 -5.49 -33.56
CA THR A 707 20.91 -6.95 -33.36
C THR A 707 20.73 -7.26 -31.87
N CYS A 708 19.72 -8.06 -31.53
CA CYS A 708 19.45 -8.48 -30.15
C CYS A 708 20.18 -9.80 -29.84
N GLU A 709 21.35 -9.69 -29.22
CA GLU A 709 22.14 -10.83 -28.73
C GLU A 709 21.62 -11.34 -27.38
N LYS A 710 22.19 -12.45 -26.89
CA LYS A 710 21.74 -13.09 -25.63
C LYS A 710 22.06 -12.28 -24.37
N THR A 711 23.10 -11.46 -24.42
CA THR A 711 23.67 -10.73 -23.27
C THR A 711 23.89 -9.24 -23.55
N GLU A 712 23.74 -8.79 -24.79
CA GLU A 712 23.91 -7.40 -25.22
C GLU A 712 22.94 -7.04 -26.36
N MET A 713 22.84 -5.74 -26.66
CA MET A 713 22.24 -5.21 -27.88
C MET A 713 23.35 -4.58 -28.70
N ILE A 714 23.44 -4.91 -29.99
CA ILE A 714 24.43 -4.34 -30.91
C ILE A 714 23.70 -3.38 -31.84
N LEU A 715 23.93 -2.08 -31.67
CA LEU A 715 23.47 -1.05 -32.60
C LEU A 715 24.57 -0.79 -33.63
N VAL A 716 24.19 -0.77 -34.91
CA VAL A 716 24.99 -0.26 -36.03
C VAL A 716 24.19 0.84 -36.73
N LEU A 717 24.77 2.02 -36.90
CA LEU A 717 24.09 3.22 -37.41
C LEU A 717 25.00 3.97 -38.40
N PRO A 718 24.62 4.12 -39.69
CA PRO A 718 25.47 4.78 -40.68
C PRO A 718 25.71 6.26 -40.35
N VAL A 719 26.98 6.68 -40.33
CA VAL A 719 27.36 8.06 -39.98
C VAL A 719 26.81 9.08 -40.99
N ALA A 720 26.63 8.68 -42.25
CA ALA A 720 25.96 9.48 -43.27
C ALA A 720 24.50 9.86 -42.92
N SER A 721 23.85 9.14 -41.99
CA SER A 721 22.51 9.50 -41.49
C SER A 721 22.53 10.57 -40.38
N LEU A 722 23.68 10.78 -39.74
CA LEU A 722 23.87 11.67 -38.59
C LEU A 722 24.32 13.08 -39.00
N THR A 723 23.85 13.57 -40.15
CA THR A 723 24.22 14.90 -40.66
C THR A 723 23.87 16.00 -39.65
N ASN A 724 24.84 16.87 -39.37
CA ASN A 724 24.77 17.95 -38.37
C ASN A 724 24.68 17.51 -36.90
N ILE A 725 24.76 16.22 -36.59
CA ILE A 725 24.91 15.69 -35.22
C ILE A 725 26.39 15.51 -34.91
N LYS A 726 26.84 15.98 -33.73
CA LYS A 726 28.19 15.70 -33.22
C LYS A 726 28.23 14.31 -32.59
N LEU A 727 29.05 13.41 -33.14
CA LEU A 727 29.18 12.04 -32.64
C LEU A 727 29.72 12.00 -31.20
N GLU A 728 30.62 12.92 -30.85
CA GLU A 728 31.14 13.16 -29.50
C GLU A 728 30.08 13.62 -28.47
N GLU A 729 28.92 14.13 -28.91
CA GLU A 729 27.80 14.45 -28.02
C GLU A 729 26.92 13.22 -27.74
N LEU A 730 27.11 12.08 -28.42
CA LEU A 730 26.24 10.91 -28.31
C LEU A 730 26.63 9.98 -27.16
N GLN A 731 25.69 9.72 -26.26
CA GLN A 731 25.86 8.86 -25.08
C GLN A 731 24.68 7.90 -24.91
N LEU A 732 24.93 6.77 -24.25
CA LEU A 732 23.91 5.80 -23.84
C LEU A 732 23.28 6.21 -22.49
N ASN A 733 22.33 5.43 -21.96
CA ASN A 733 21.75 5.64 -20.63
C ASN A 733 22.81 5.70 -19.51
N SER A 734 23.97 5.05 -19.68
CA SER A 734 25.16 5.26 -18.83
C SER A 734 26.30 5.87 -19.65
N PRO A 735 26.95 6.95 -19.18
CA PRO A 735 28.11 7.54 -19.85
C PRO A 735 29.37 6.65 -19.79
N THR A 736 29.36 5.59 -18.99
CA THR A 736 30.49 4.64 -18.87
C THR A 736 30.55 3.60 -19.98
N CYS A 737 29.52 3.46 -20.82
CA CYS A 737 29.52 2.47 -21.91
C CYS A 737 29.97 3.07 -23.24
N PRO A 738 30.90 2.40 -23.95
CA PRO A 738 31.53 2.96 -25.15
C PRO A 738 30.58 2.98 -26.34
N VAL A 739 30.43 4.16 -26.92
CA VAL A 739 29.93 4.35 -28.29
C VAL A 739 31.16 4.54 -29.17
N SER A 740 31.39 3.66 -30.14
CA SER A 740 32.50 3.76 -31.09
C SER A 740 31.99 4.20 -32.46
N TYR A 741 32.84 4.83 -33.26
CA TYR A 741 32.50 5.19 -34.63
C TYR A 741 33.74 5.24 -35.53
N ASN A 742 33.52 5.06 -36.83
CA ASN A 742 34.47 5.33 -37.90
C ASN A 742 33.79 6.19 -38.98
N ASP A 743 34.46 6.47 -40.09
CA ASP A 743 33.95 7.35 -41.16
C ASP A 743 32.65 6.86 -41.84
N THR A 744 32.26 5.60 -41.62
CA THR A 744 31.10 4.95 -42.25
C THR A 744 29.97 4.62 -41.26
N HIS A 745 30.31 4.10 -40.08
CA HIS A 745 29.34 3.56 -39.11
C HIS A 745 29.70 3.94 -37.66
N LEU A 746 28.67 4.23 -36.88
CA LEU A 746 28.67 4.24 -35.43
C LEU A 746 28.20 2.88 -34.92
N THR A 747 28.90 2.32 -33.93
CA THR A 747 28.59 1.03 -33.32
C THR A 747 28.52 1.17 -31.81
N ALA A 748 27.48 0.63 -31.19
CA ALA A 748 27.36 0.57 -29.73
C ALA A 748 27.05 -0.87 -29.28
N ARG A 749 27.80 -1.35 -28.30
CA ARG A 749 27.62 -2.66 -27.66
C ARG A 749 27.06 -2.44 -26.25
N ILE A 750 25.83 -2.88 -26.03
CA ILE A 750 25.00 -2.42 -24.92
C ILE A 750 24.57 -3.62 -24.08
N ALA A 751 25.29 -3.91 -23.00
CA ALA A 751 24.99 -5.05 -22.13
C ALA A 751 23.55 -4.98 -21.58
N LEU A 752 22.83 -6.12 -21.60
CA LEU A 752 21.44 -6.21 -21.12
C LEU A 752 21.34 -6.01 -19.61
N ASN A 753 22.39 -6.39 -18.87
CA ASN A 753 22.56 -6.22 -17.43
C ASN A 753 23.47 -5.02 -17.05
N GLY A 754 23.82 -4.16 -18.01
CA GLY A 754 24.75 -3.05 -17.83
C GLY A 754 24.33 -1.79 -18.60
N CYS A 755 25.26 -0.86 -18.82
CA CYS A 755 25.07 0.34 -19.65
C CYS A 755 23.85 1.24 -19.36
N GLY A 756 23.26 1.16 -18.16
CA GLY A 756 22.00 1.83 -17.84
C GLY A 756 20.78 1.25 -18.58
N THR A 757 20.91 0.04 -19.15
CA THR A 757 19.81 -0.70 -19.75
C THR A 757 18.74 -0.99 -18.71
N LYS A 758 17.48 -0.70 -19.04
CA LYS A 758 16.32 -0.95 -18.17
C LYS A 758 15.63 -2.23 -18.64
N THR A 759 15.20 -3.06 -17.70
CA THR A 759 14.39 -4.26 -18.00
C THR A 759 12.93 -3.96 -17.68
N LEU A 760 12.04 -4.20 -18.64
CA LEU A 760 10.60 -4.02 -18.51
C LEU A 760 9.91 -5.36 -18.82
N ASN A 761 8.92 -5.75 -18.01
CA ASN A 761 8.15 -6.97 -18.23
C ASN A 761 6.84 -6.63 -18.95
N ALA A 762 6.73 -7.04 -20.21
CA ALA A 762 5.56 -6.83 -21.07
C ALA A 762 4.64 -8.06 -21.09
N GLY A 763 4.43 -8.68 -19.93
CA GLY A 763 3.56 -9.84 -19.74
C GLY A 763 4.17 -11.14 -20.26
N SER A 764 4.16 -11.35 -21.58
CA SER A 764 4.71 -12.54 -22.25
C SER A 764 6.13 -12.36 -22.79
N GLU A 765 6.72 -11.17 -22.62
CA GLU A 765 8.02 -10.79 -23.16
C GLU A 765 8.83 -9.98 -22.13
N LEU A 766 10.14 -10.18 -22.11
CA LEU A 766 11.08 -9.26 -21.45
C LEU A 766 11.59 -8.26 -22.48
N VAL A 767 11.49 -6.97 -22.15
CA VAL A 767 11.90 -5.87 -23.01
C VAL A 767 13.06 -5.13 -22.35
N TYR A 768 14.24 -5.22 -22.95
CA TYR A 768 15.43 -4.51 -22.51
C TYR A 768 15.55 -3.21 -23.31
N THR A 769 15.68 -2.07 -22.63
CA THR A 769 15.66 -0.75 -23.27
C THR A 769 16.86 0.12 -22.91
N ASN A 770 17.39 0.83 -23.91
CA ASN A 770 18.45 1.84 -23.74
C ASN A 770 18.18 3.03 -24.69
N THR A 771 18.88 4.15 -24.54
CA THR A 771 18.69 5.33 -25.38
C THR A 771 20.03 5.88 -25.82
N LEU A 772 20.27 5.98 -27.12
CA LEU A 772 21.38 6.77 -27.65
C LEU A 772 20.89 8.22 -27.84
N GLN A 773 21.47 9.17 -27.12
CA GLN A 773 21.01 10.56 -27.09
C GLN A 773 22.15 11.58 -27.09
N SER A 774 21.89 12.77 -27.64
CA SER A 774 22.84 13.90 -27.57
C SER A 774 22.83 14.56 -26.18
N VAL A 775 23.91 14.39 -25.42
CA VAL A 775 24.12 15.00 -24.10
C VAL A 775 25.06 16.20 -24.24
N ARG A 776 24.73 17.32 -23.58
CA ARG A 776 25.52 18.57 -23.62
C ARG A 776 25.74 19.10 -22.20
N PRO A 777 26.94 19.62 -21.87
CA PRO A 777 27.16 20.33 -20.60
C PRO A 777 26.34 21.63 -20.54
N PHE A 778 25.78 21.93 -19.37
CA PHE A 778 24.82 23.02 -19.16
C PHE A 778 25.47 24.42 -19.13
N THR A 779 25.80 24.99 -20.31
CA THR A 779 26.28 26.39 -20.39
C THR A 779 25.70 27.23 -21.55
N LEU A 780 25.16 26.64 -22.63
CA LEU A 780 24.74 27.40 -23.81
C LEU A 780 23.43 26.88 -24.44
N VAL A 781 22.46 27.79 -24.62
CA VAL A 781 21.26 27.57 -25.45
C VAL A 781 21.70 27.53 -26.91
N SER A 782 21.49 26.38 -27.59
CA SER A 782 21.99 26.15 -28.95
C SER A 782 20.91 25.62 -29.88
N ARG A 783 20.75 26.25 -31.05
CA ARG A 783 19.82 25.83 -32.12
C ARG A 783 20.31 24.63 -32.95
N ARG A 784 21.36 23.93 -32.51
CA ARG A 784 21.88 22.73 -33.18
C ARG A 784 20.92 21.55 -32.99
N PRO A 785 20.70 20.71 -34.02
CA PRO A 785 19.89 19.51 -33.90
C PRO A 785 20.44 18.57 -32.83
N PHE A 786 19.58 17.69 -32.33
CA PHE A 786 19.90 16.71 -31.30
C PHE A 786 19.26 15.37 -31.67
N LEU A 787 19.93 14.27 -31.31
CA LEU A 787 19.40 12.92 -31.49
C LEU A 787 18.80 12.42 -30.17
N ILE A 788 17.67 11.74 -30.26
CA ILE A 788 17.19 10.79 -29.25
C ILE A 788 16.75 9.55 -30.03
N LEU A 789 17.46 8.44 -29.85
CA LEU A 789 17.21 7.15 -30.49
C LEU A 789 16.97 6.09 -29.40
N PRO A 790 15.70 5.82 -29.06
CA PRO A 790 15.32 4.73 -28.18
C PRO A 790 15.60 3.38 -28.83
N LEU A 791 16.18 2.46 -28.07
CA LEU A 791 16.57 1.11 -28.46
C LEU A 791 15.82 0.12 -27.57
N ALA A 792 15.26 -0.93 -28.16
CA ALA A 792 14.53 -1.95 -27.41
C ALA A 792 14.70 -3.35 -28.03
N CYS A 793 15.14 -4.30 -27.21
CA CYS A 793 15.19 -5.72 -27.56
C CYS A 793 14.12 -6.50 -26.80
N ARG A 794 13.22 -7.14 -27.54
CA ARG A 794 12.06 -7.90 -27.03
C ARG A 794 12.38 -9.39 -27.11
N ILE A 795 12.50 -10.04 -25.95
CA ILE A 795 12.78 -11.48 -25.82
C ILE A 795 11.50 -12.20 -25.38
N PRO A 796 10.90 -13.07 -26.21
CA PRO A 796 9.73 -13.86 -25.83
C PRO A 796 10.03 -14.76 -24.62
N GLY A 797 9.14 -14.78 -23.63
CA GLY A 797 9.31 -15.53 -22.38
C GLY A 797 9.49 -17.04 -22.52
N ALA A 798 9.22 -17.60 -23.71
CA ALA A 798 9.55 -18.98 -24.05
C ALA A 798 11.06 -19.21 -24.33
N GLN A 799 11.77 -18.23 -24.88
CA GLN A 799 13.21 -18.34 -25.20
C GLN A 799 14.08 -18.23 -23.93
N VAL A 800 13.59 -17.54 -22.91
CA VAL A 800 14.21 -17.35 -21.58
C VAL A 800 14.52 -18.67 -20.86
N LYS A 801 13.95 -19.81 -21.28
CA LYS A 801 14.14 -21.12 -20.62
C LYS A 801 15.31 -21.96 -21.17
N GLY A 802 16.12 -21.44 -22.10
CA GLY A 802 17.30 -22.14 -22.60
C GLY A 802 18.52 -22.01 -21.66
N PRO A 803 19.45 -22.99 -21.61
CA PRO A 803 20.63 -23.00 -20.72
C PRO A 803 21.72 -21.96 -21.07
N HIS A 804 21.36 -20.93 -21.84
CA HIS A 804 22.22 -19.86 -22.34
C HIS A 804 21.57 -18.48 -22.22
N TYR A 805 20.46 -18.38 -21.47
CA TYR A 805 19.79 -17.13 -21.14
C TYR A 805 19.67 -17.04 -19.61
N GLU A 806 20.75 -16.61 -18.94
CA GLU A 806 20.71 -16.27 -17.52
C GLU A 806 19.95 -14.96 -17.32
N VAL A 807 18.62 -15.04 -17.43
CA VAL A 807 17.76 -14.11 -16.72
C VAL A 807 17.97 -14.39 -15.24
N ALA A 808 18.67 -13.49 -14.57
CA ALA A 808 18.67 -13.38 -13.12
C ALA A 808 17.24 -13.04 -12.66
N MET A 809 16.38 -14.06 -12.60
CA MET A 809 15.16 -13.98 -11.82
C MET A 809 15.62 -13.70 -10.38
N PRO A 810 15.12 -12.65 -9.72
CA PRO A 810 15.41 -12.46 -8.30
C PRO A 810 15.08 -13.76 -7.56
N THR A 811 16.00 -14.15 -6.69
CA THR A 811 15.95 -15.43 -5.96
C THR A 811 14.65 -15.56 -5.18
N GLU A 812 14.28 -16.78 -4.80
CA GLU A 812 13.07 -17.02 -3.99
C GLU A 812 13.05 -16.13 -2.72
N THR A 813 14.22 -15.93 -2.12
CA THR A 813 14.48 -15.01 -1.00
C THR A 813 14.33 -13.52 -1.34
N GLU A 814 14.66 -13.08 -2.56
CA GLU A 814 14.49 -11.68 -3.00
C GLU A 814 13.04 -11.38 -3.43
N VAL A 815 12.27 -12.38 -3.84
CA VAL A 815 10.84 -12.22 -4.23
C VAL A 815 9.87 -12.45 -3.07
N PHE A 816 10.11 -13.47 -2.23
CA PHE A 816 9.17 -13.90 -1.19
C PHE A 816 9.72 -13.77 0.25
N GLY A 817 11.01 -13.49 0.44
CA GLY A 817 11.68 -13.52 1.74
C GLY A 817 12.02 -14.93 2.23
N GLU A 818 12.33 -15.09 3.52
CA GLU A 818 12.48 -16.42 4.14
C GLU A 818 11.11 -17.08 4.35
N VAL A 819 10.65 -17.82 3.34
CA VAL A 819 9.38 -18.54 3.40
C VAL A 819 9.51 -19.83 4.23
N LYS A 820 8.58 -20.00 5.17
CA LYS A 820 8.32 -21.22 5.93
C LYS A 820 6.86 -21.60 5.74
N TYR A 821 6.59 -22.90 5.77
CA TYR A 821 5.26 -23.48 5.59
C TYR A 821 4.93 -24.37 6.80
N GLU A 822 3.66 -24.37 7.19
CA GLU A 822 3.17 -25.15 8.32
C GLU A 822 1.89 -25.90 7.93
N ILE A 823 1.75 -27.11 8.47
CA ILE A 823 0.59 -27.99 8.31
C ILE A 823 0.11 -28.40 9.70
N ALA A 824 -1.15 -28.10 10.01
CA ALA A 824 -1.75 -28.38 11.30
C ALA A 824 -3.20 -28.83 11.12
N ILE A 825 -3.72 -29.67 12.02
CA ILE A 825 -5.06 -30.26 11.89
C ILE A 825 -5.84 -30.02 13.18
N TYR A 826 -7.05 -29.51 13.04
CA TYR A 826 -7.91 -29.04 14.13
C TYR A 826 -9.32 -29.63 14.02
N LEU A 827 -10.10 -29.57 15.11
CA LEU A 827 -11.54 -29.80 15.02
C LEU A 827 -12.24 -28.59 14.37
N PRO A 828 -13.37 -28.78 13.68
CA PRO A 828 -14.16 -27.68 13.12
C PRO A 828 -14.52 -26.59 14.14
N GLY A 829 -14.05 -25.37 13.89
CA GLY A 829 -14.24 -24.21 14.78
C GLY A 829 -13.14 -23.98 15.82
N GLU A 830 -11.99 -24.65 15.67
CA GLU A 830 -10.74 -24.44 16.41
C GLU A 830 -9.60 -23.95 15.49
N GLY A 831 -8.39 -23.80 16.04
CA GLY A 831 -7.19 -23.34 15.33
C GLY A 831 -7.18 -21.83 14.99
N PRO A 832 -6.14 -21.33 14.31
CA PRO A 832 -5.98 -19.90 14.01
C PRO A 832 -7.05 -19.32 13.07
N LEU A 833 -7.82 -20.18 12.39
CA LEU A 833 -8.90 -19.81 11.46
C LEU A 833 -10.29 -20.24 11.96
N ALA A 834 -10.45 -20.50 13.27
CA ALA A 834 -11.67 -20.90 13.97
C ALA A 834 -12.95 -20.16 13.52
N ASN A 835 -12.85 -18.86 13.21
CA ASN A 835 -13.98 -18.03 12.77
C ASN A 835 -14.53 -18.43 11.39
N TYR A 836 -13.67 -18.88 10.48
CA TYR A 836 -14.05 -19.38 9.16
C TYR A 836 -14.53 -20.83 9.24
N THR A 837 -13.93 -21.64 10.11
CA THR A 837 -14.28 -23.06 10.20
C THR A 837 -15.57 -23.34 10.97
N ARG A 838 -15.90 -22.55 12.00
CA ARG A 838 -17.12 -22.76 12.82
C ARG A 838 -18.42 -22.65 12.02
N PHE A 839 -18.46 -21.76 11.02
CA PHE A 839 -19.60 -21.59 10.10
C PHE A 839 -19.13 -21.60 8.63
N ALA A 840 -18.40 -22.67 8.28
CA ALA A 840 -17.72 -22.79 7.00
C ALA A 840 -18.63 -22.66 5.77
N GLN A 841 -18.33 -21.69 4.91
CA GLN A 841 -18.73 -21.71 3.52
C GLN A 841 -17.85 -22.72 2.77
N LEU A 842 -18.44 -23.85 2.37
CA LEU A 842 -17.73 -24.94 1.71
C LEU A 842 -17.78 -24.79 0.19
N ARG A 843 -16.61 -24.78 -0.44
CA ARG A 843 -16.42 -24.82 -1.89
C ARG A 843 -16.14 -26.24 -2.33
N ASN A 844 -16.97 -26.76 -3.23
CA ASN A 844 -16.72 -28.05 -3.88
C ASN A 844 -15.62 -27.86 -4.94
N ILE A 845 -14.52 -28.60 -4.78
CA ILE A 845 -13.32 -28.56 -5.62
C ILE A 845 -13.10 -29.89 -6.37
N GLN A 846 -14.17 -30.48 -6.89
CA GLN A 846 -14.09 -31.72 -7.70
C GLN A 846 -13.87 -31.48 -9.19
N ARG A 847 -13.13 -32.39 -9.82
CA ARG A 847 -13.10 -32.49 -11.28
C ARG A 847 -14.41 -33.09 -11.78
N SER A 848 -15.13 -32.34 -12.61
CA SER A 848 -16.24 -32.86 -13.40
C SER A 848 -15.77 -34.12 -14.16
N ALA A 849 -16.50 -35.22 -13.99
CA ALA A 849 -16.38 -36.40 -14.83
C ALA A 849 -16.86 -36.09 -16.27
N VAL A 850 -16.60 -37.03 -17.19
CA VAL A 850 -17.00 -36.93 -18.60
C VAL A 850 -18.53 -37.05 -18.72
N ARG A 851 -19.12 -36.43 -19.77
CA ARG A 851 -20.53 -36.64 -20.14
C ARG A 851 -20.78 -38.11 -20.49
N VAL A 852 -21.34 -38.87 -19.57
CA VAL A 852 -22.17 -40.04 -19.91
C VAL A 852 -23.53 -39.52 -20.41
N ARG A 853 -24.19 -40.23 -21.32
CA ARG A 853 -25.53 -39.87 -21.81
C ARG A 853 -26.52 -39.80 -20.65
N ARG A 854 -27.42 -38.81 -20.69
CA ARG A 854 -28.71 -38.92 -19.97
C ARG A 854 -29.56 -39.95 -20.71
N GLU A 855 -29.88 -41.04 -20.04
CA GLU A 855 -31.15 -41.73 -20.24
C GLU A 855 -32.17 -41.25 -19.19
N VAL A 856 -33.36 -41.84 -19.21
CA VAL A 856 -34.62 -41.19 -18.82
C VAL A 856 -35.02 -41.50 -17.37
N GLU A 857 -35.81 -40.59 -16.78
CA GLU A 857 -36.64 -40.74 -15.57
C GLU A 857 -36.00 -41.18 -14.23
N SER A 858 -36.17 -40.33 -13.21
CA SER A 858 -37.32 -40.49 -12.29
C SER A 858 -37.38 -39.37 -11.25
N ARG A 859 -38.52 -39.22 -10.58
CA ARG A 859 -38.67 -38.39 -9.36
C ARG A 859 -38.37 -39.24 -8.12
N SER A 860 -37.66 -38.67 -7.15
CA SER A 860 -37.83 -38.99 -5.73
C SER A 860 -37.35 -37.82 -4.86
N ASP A 861 -37.98 -37.64 -3.71
CA ASP A 861 -37.76 -36.51 -2.80
C ASP A 861 -36.51 -36.70 -1.91
N GLY A 862 -35.87 -35.59 -1.52
CA GLY A 862 -34.59 -35.64 -0.80
C GLY A 862 -34.17 -34.31 -0.18
N ASN A 863 -34.97 -33.78 0.74
CA ASN A 863 -34.68 -32.51 1.42
C ASN A 863 -33.59 -32.71 2.48
N ALA A 864 -32.32 -32.41 2.14
CA ALA A 864 -31.16 -32.66 3.01
C ALA A 864 -30.72 -31.39 3.77
N THR A 865 -31.48 -30.99 4.80
CA THR A 865 -31.03 -29.98 5.76
C THR A 865 -29.90 -30.53 6.63
N SER A 866 -28.65 -30.14 6.35
CA SER A 866 -27.51 -30.40 7.24
C SER A 866 -27.59 -29.52 8.48
N THR A 867 -28.19 -30.05 9.54
CA THR A 867 -28.13 -29.47 10.88
C THR A 867 -26.69 -29.38 11.35
N GLY A 868 -26.36 -28.29 12.06
CA GLY A 868 -25.04 -28.15 12.69
C GLY A 868 -24.86 -29.18 13.80
N SER A 869 -23.97 -30.16 13.60
CA SER A 869 -23.59 -31.11 14.64
C SER A 869 -22.60 -30.47 15.61
N ASN A 870 -23.00 -30.30 16.87
CA ASN A 870 -22.04 -30.01 17.94
C ASN A 870 -21.05 -31.18 18.05
N SER A 871 -19.75 -30.91 17.93
CA SER A 871 -18.67 -31.88 18.05
C SER A 871 -18.34 -32.26 19.50
N SER A 872 -19.36 -32.39 20.35
CA SER A 872 -19.24 -32.95 21.70
C SER A 872 -19.31 -34.47 21.65
N GLY A 873 -18.28 -35.10 21.07
CA GLY A 873 -18.10 -36.55 21.10
C GLY A 873 -17.84 -37.06 22.52
N ALA A 874 -18.21 -38.30 22.81
CA ALA A 874 -17.79 -38.95 24.05
C ALA A 874 -16.30 -39.30 23.95
N ILE A 875 -15.58 -39.23 25.08
CA ILE A 875 -14.16 -39.62 25.13
C ILE A 875 -14.02 -41.07 24.64
N GLY A 876 -13.20 -41.29 23.62
CA GLY A 876 -13.02 -42.57 22.92
C GLY A 876 -13.86 -42.77 21.65
N SER A 877 -14.82 -41.88 21.30
CA SER A 877 -15.51 -41.99 20.01
C SER A 877 -14.63 -41.53 18.85
N ARG A 878 -14.83 -42.09 17.65
CA ARG A 878 -14.17 -41.63 16.41
C ARG A 878 -14.56 -40.18 16.10
N ILE A 879 -13.63 -39.42 15.55
CA ILE A 879 -13.84 -38.07 15.06
C ILE A 879 -14.39 -38.16 13.63
N ASN A 880 -15.51 -37.47 13.36
CA ASN A 880 -16.20 -37.55 12.06
C ASN A 880 -15.71 -36.48 11.07
N GLN A 881 -15.17 -35.35 11.55
CA GLN A 881 -14.67 -34.25 10.73
C GLN A 881 -13.42 -33.63 11.35
N LEU A 882 -12.43 -33.32 10.52
CA LEU A 882 -11.25 -32.53 10.86
C LEU A 882 -11.06 -31.44 9.80
N ASP A 883 -10.50 -30.30 10.20
CA ASP A 883 -10.06 -29.25 9.29
C ASP A 883 -8.52 -29.26 9.18
N LEU A 884 -8.03 -29.53 7.97
CA LEU A 884 -6.63 -29.48 7.60
C LEU A 884 -6.26 -28.03 7.25
N HIS A 885 -5.44 -27.40 8.09
CA HIS A 885 -4.93 -26.05 7.88
C HIS A 885 -3.54 -26.13 7.24
N VAL A 886 -3.34 -25.38 6.16
CA VAL A 886 -2.07 -25.25 5.43
C VAL A 886 -1.73 -23.76 5.36
N MET A 887 -0.57 -23.36 5.88
CA MET A 887 -0.24 -21.96 6.15
C MET A 887 1.19 -21.63 5.73
N SER A 888 1.46 -20.34 5.48
CA SER A 888 2.81 -19.81 5.27
C SER A 888 3.04 -18.55 6.09
N ASN A 889 4.29 -18.32 6.51
CA ASN A 889 4.72 -17.12 7.23
C ASN A 889 4.86 -15.86 6.35
N CYS A 890 4.66 -15.97 5.03
CA CYS A 890 4.95 -14.88 4.10
C CYS A 890 4.08 -13.64 4.37
N THR A 891 4.72 -12.47 4.38
CA THR A 891 4.10 -11.18 4.71
C THR A 891 3.77 -10.33 3.48
N LEU A 892 3.76 -10.92 2.28
CA LEU A 892 3.41 -10.24 1.04
C LEU A 892 1.93 -10.42 0.73
N ASP A 893 1.17 -9.32 0.78
CA ASP A 893 -0.29 -9.31 0.56
C ASP A 893 -0.72 -9.79 -0.85
N ARG A 894 0.22 -9.79 -1.82
CA ARG A 894 0.02 -10.29 -3.19
C ARG A 894 0.48 -11.73 -3.40
N ALA A 895 1.04 -12.39 -2.40
CA ALA A 895 1.28 -13.82 -2.45
C ALA A 895 -0.05 -14.58 -2.22
N GLU A 896 -0.24 -15.68 -2.93
CA GLU A 896 -1.30 -16.66 -2.70
C GLU A 896 -0.69 -18.04 -2.45
N LEU A 897 -1.17 -18.74 -1.43
CA LEU A 897 -0.78 -20.12 -1.14
C LEU A 897 -1.53 -21.10 -2.04
N LEU A 898 -0.77 -21.95 -2.72
CA LEU A 898 -1.27 -23.04 -3.54
C LEU A 898 -0.92 -24.38 -2.89
N VAL A 899 -1.91 -25.27 -2.81
CA VAL A 899 -1.76 -26.64 -2.31
C VAL A 899 -2.01 -27.58 -3.49
N SER A 900 -0.95 -28.20 -3.98
CA SER A 900 -0.97 -28.93 -5.25
C SER A 900 -1.40 -30.39 -5.09
N GLN A 901 -1.03 -31.02 -3.98
CA GLN A 901 -1.38 -32.39 -3.62
C GLN A 901 -1.38 -32.52 -2.10
N CYS A 902 -2.25 -33.36 -1.56
CA CYS A 902 -2.19 -33.83 -0.17
C CYS A 902 -2.56 -35.31 -0.12
N VAL A 903 -1.83 -36.10 0.65
CA VAL A 903 -2.07 -37.53 0.88
C VAL A 903 -2.15 -37.81 2.38
N GLU A 904 -2.91 -38.82 2.76
CA GLU A 904 -2.91 -39.40 4.10
C GLU A 904 -2.26 -40.78 4.12
N SER A 905 -1.75 -41.18 5.28
CA SER A 905 -1.25 -42.52 5.59
C SER A 905 -1.51 -42.89 7.05
N GLU A 906 -1.50 -44.19 7.36
CA GLU A 906 -1.53 -44.70 8.73
C GLU A 906 -0.12 -44.70 9.38
N THR A 907 0.95 -44.59 8.58
CA THR A 907 2.36 -44.66 9.00
C THR A 907 3.14 -43.37 8.68
N GLU A 908 4.20 -43.10 9.45
CA GLU A 908 5.02 -41.88 9.32
C GLU A 908 5.96 -41.91 8.09
N ASP A 909 6.25 -43.11 7.58
CA ASP A 909 7.02 -43.37 6.36
C ASP A 909 6.25 -43.09 5.05
N PHE A 910 4.91 -43.02 5.10
CA PHE A 910 4.03 -42.91 3.94
C PHE A 910 4.23 -44.05 2.90
N GLU A 911 4.48 -45.30 3.32
CA GLU A 911 4.57 -46.45 2.39
C GLU A 911 3.24 -46.74 1.67
N GLU A 912 2.13 -46.88 2.40
CA GLU A 912 0.77 -46.88 1.81
C GLU A 912 0.15 -45.48 1.96
N THR A 913 -0.33 -44.88 0.87
CA THR A 913 -0.96 -43.55 0.89
C THR A 913 -2.28 -43.49 0.14
N ARG A 914 -3.18 -42.61 0.59
CA ARG A 914 -4.43 -42.29 -0.11
C ARG A 914 -4.51 -40.78 -0.42
N PRO A 915 -4.94 -40.37 -1.62
CA PRO A 915 -5.01 -38.95 -1.95
C PRO A 915 -6.23 -38.27 -1.30
N LEU A 916 -5.97 -37.13 -0.64
CA LEU A 916 -6.99 -36.18 -0.21
C LEU A 916 -7.21 -35.10 -1.28
N LEU A 917 -6.10 -34.52 -1.76
CA LEU A 917 -6.05 -33.54 -2.85
C LEU A 917 -5.12 -34.02 -3.96
N SER A 918 -5.51 -33.82 -5.22
CA SER A 918 -4.66 -34.10 -6.39
C SER A 918 -4.84 -32.99 -7.44
N GLN A 919 -3.73 -32.36 -7.81
CA GLN A 919 -3.69 -31.17 -8.67
C GLN A 919 -4.67 -30.09 -8.19
N GLY A 920 -4.66 -29.81 -6.88
CA GLY A 920 -5.51 -28.84 -6.19
C GLY A 920 -7.01 -29.17 -6.13
N CYS A 921 -7.47 -30.27 -6.74
CA CYS A 921 -8.85 -30.75 -6.59
C CYS A 921 -8.96 -31.76 -5.44
N ALA A 922 -10.15 -31.88 -4.84
CA ALA A 922 -10.50 -33.02 -4.00
C ALA A 922 -10.47 -34.31 -4.80
N ALA A 923 -9.81 -35.34 -4.26
CA ALA A 923 -9.72 -36.66 -4.87
C ALA A 923 -11.01 -37.49 -4.72
N SER A 924 -11.93 -37.09 -3.84
CA SER A 924 -13.17 -37.81 -3.53
C SER A 924 -14.30 -36.85 -3.07
N ASN A 925 -15.44 -37.40 -2.64
CA ASN A 925 -16.52 -36.66 -1.98
C ASN A 925 -16.25 -36.32 -0.49
N SER A 926 -15.10 -36.69 0.08
CA SER A 926 -14.81 -36.47 1.50
C SER A 926 -14.16 -35.12 1.83
N THR A 927 -13.61 -34.42 0.83
CA THR A 927 -12.78 -33.21 1.04
C THR A 927 -13.39 -31.97 0.40
N PHE A 928 -13.49 -30.89 1.17
CA PHE A 928 -14.05 -29.59 0.73
C PHE A 928 -13.12 -28.44 1.10
N GLU A 929 -12.98 -27.43 0.24
CA GLU A 929 -12.24 -26.21 0.59
C GLU A 929 -13.13 -25.29 1.45
N VAL A 930 -12.63 -24.82 2.60
CA VAL A 930 -13.28 -23.78 3.40
C VAL A 930 -12.86 -22.43 2.84
N VAL A 931 -13.85 -21.62 2.41
CA VAL A 931 -13.58 -20.30 1.85
C VAL A 931 -13.06 -19.37 2.95
N THR A 932 -11.82 -18.91 2.81
CA THR A 932 -11.15 -17.95 3.70
C THR A 932 -10.79 -16.69 2.93
N THR A 933 -10.66 -15.56 3.61
CA THR A 933 -10.26 -14.28 3.00
C THR A 933 -8.75 -14.04 3.01
N GLN A 934 -7.97 -14.94 3.63
CA GLN A 934 -6.51 -14.85 3.70
C GLN A 934 -5.87 -15.52 2.49
N SER A 935 -4.90 -14.85 1.87
CA SER A 935 -4.21 -15.35 0.68
C SER A 935 -3.15 -16.42 1.01
N ASN A 936 -2.44 -16.26 2.13
CA ASN A 936 -1.30 -17.10 2.56
C ASN A 936 -1.70 -18.31 3.42
N SER A 937 -2.98 -18.71 3.38
CA SER A 937 -3.51 -19.91 4.05
C SER A 937 -4.58 -20.61 3.22
N ARG A 938 -4.69 -21.93 3.34
CA ARG A 938 -5.81 -22.74 2.82
C ARG A 938 -6.29 -23.68 3.92
N VAL A 939 -7.59 -23.96 3.93
CA VAL A 939 -8.21 -24.88 4.91
C VAL A 939 -9.11 -25.86 4.17
N TYR A 940 -8.93 -27.15 4.44
CA TYR A 940 -9.68 -28.23 3.81
C TYR A 940 -10.42 -29.05 4.87
N ARG A 941 -11.75 -29.12 4.77
CA ARG A 941 -12.59 -29.95 5.64
C ARG A 941 -12.58 -31.38 5.15
N LEU A 942 -12.12 -32.29 6.00
CA LEU A 942 -12.05 -33.73 5.77
C LEU A 942 -13.22 -34.41 6.50
N ASN A 943 -14.08 -35.12 5.76
CA ASN A 943 -15.16 -35.95 6.30
C ASN A 943 -14.66 -37.40 6.47
N LEU A 944 -14.25 -37.73 7.69
CA LEU A 944 -13.58 -38.99 8.03
C LEU A 944 -14.50 -40.22 7.97
N ASN A 945 -15.82 -40.03 7.95
CA ASN A 945 -16.78 -41.12 7.74
C ASN A 945 -16.59 -41.83 6.39
N ASN A 946 -15.97 -41.15 5.42
CA ASN A 946 -15.72 -41.62 4.06
C ASN A 946 -14.22 -41.91 3.81
N VAL A 947 -13.40 -42.00 4.86
CA VAL A 947 -11.96 -42.30 4.78
C VAL A 947 -11.71 -43.64 5.46
N GLU A 948 -11.24 -44.64 4.70
CA GLU A 948 -11.07 -46.03 5.17
C GLU A 948 -9.81 -46.25 6.03
N THR A 949 -9.56 -45.40 7.02
CA THR A 949 -8.54 -45.69 8.04
C THR A 949 -9.03 -46.80 8.98
N LYS A 950 -8.18 -47.81 9.17
CA LYS A 950 -8.27 -48.89 10.15
C LYS A 950 -7.56 -48.51 11.46
N GLY A 951 -6.53 -47.68 11.37
CA GLY A 951 -5.77 -47.15 12.51
C GLY A 951 -6.52 -46.10 13.33
N SER A 952 -6.03 -45.85 14.55
CA SER A 952 -6.47 -44.75 15.42
C SER A 952 -5.69 -43.45 15.21
N THR A 953 -4.63 -43.48 14.40
CA THR A 953 -3.74 -42.38 14.06
C THR A 953 -3.63 -42.22 12.55
N MET A 954 -3.39 -40.98 12.09
CA MET A 954 -3.19 -40.63 10.68
C MET A 954 -2.05 -39.61 10.56
N TYR A 955 -1.31 -39.66 9.47
CA TYR A 955 -0.33 -38.66 9.06
C TYR A 955 -0.77 -38.03 7.74
N VAL A 956 -0.50 -36.74 7.53
CA VAL A 956 -0.85 -36.03 6.29
C VAL A 956 0.40 -35.36 5.71
N GLN A 957 0.65 -35.59 4.43
CA GLN A 957 1.71 -34.95 3.67
C GLN A 957 1.12 -34.10 2.55
N CYS A 958 1.54 -32.85 2.44
CA CYS A 958 1.10 -31.91 1.41
C CYS A 958 2.26 -31.30 0.63
N THR A 959 2.06 -31.08 -0.67
CA THR A 959 3.00 -30.41 -1.58
C THR A 959 2.49 -29.01 -1.89
N VAL A 960 3.22 -27.99 -1.41
CA VAL A 960 2.80 -26.59 -1.36
C VAL A 960 3.77 -25.66 -2.07
N ASN A 961 3.29 -24.52 -2.55
CA ASN A 961 4.11 -23.40 -3.01
C ASN A 961 3.35 -22.07 -2.88
N LEU A 962 4.09 -20.97 -2.72
CA LEU A 962 3.53 -19.63 -2.92
C LEU A 962 3.60 -19.25 -4.40
N CYS A 963 2.66 -18.40 -4.79
CA CYS A 963 2.62 -17.77 -6.09
C CYS A 963 2.38 -16.26 -5.93
N ILE A 964 3.00 -15.44 -6.78
CA ILE A 964 2.64 -14.04 -7.01
C ILE A 964 2.35 -13.90 -8.50
N ALA A 965 1.12 -13.55 -8.86
CA ALA A 965 0.78 -13.19 -10.23
C ALA A 965 1.57 -11.94 -10.65
N THR A 966 2.24 -11.97 -11.81
CA THR A 966 3.16 -10.89 -12.22
C THR A 966 2.43 -9.55 -12.38
N LEU A 967 1.19 -9.59 -12.90
CA LEU A 967 0.30 -8.45 -13.01
C LEU A 967 -0.63 -8.34 -11.79
N PRO A 968 -0.82 -7.14 -11.18
CA PRO A 968 -1.70 -6.96 -10.02
C PRO A 968 -3.18 -7.30 -10.26
N SER A 969 -3.57 -7.37 -11.53
CA SER A 969 -4.90 -7.69 -12.04
C SER A 969 -5.19 -9.18 -12.21
N GLN A 970 -4.19 -10.04 -12.03
CA GLN A 970 -4.32 -11.48 -12.18
C GLN A 970 -4.25 -12.16 -10.80
N LYS A 971 -4.92 -13.30 -10.67
CA LYS A 971 -4.77 -14.21 -9.53
C LYS A 971 -3.86 -15.36 -9.90
N CYS A 972 -3.35 -16.03 -8.87
CA CYS A 972 -2.62 -17.28 -9.05
C CYS A 972 -3.52 -18.39 -9.64
N PRO A 973 -2.94 -19.35 -10.37
CA PRO A 973 -3.74 -20.33 -11.11
C PRO A 973 -4.51 -21.26 -10.18
N ASP A 974 -5.84 -21.25 -10.30
CA ASP A 974 -6.69 -22.28 -9.70
C ASP A 974 -6.39 -23.63 -10.36
N LEU A 975 -5.59 -24.43 -9.66
CA LEU A 975 -5.11 -25.74 -10.11
C LEU A 975 -6.25 -26.73 -10.41
N CYS A 976 -7.43 -26.51 -9.83
CA CYS A 976 -8.58 -27.38 -10.03
C CYS A 976 -9.42 -27.01 -11.27
N SER A 977 -9.23 -25.82 -11.84
CA SER A 977 -9.98 -25.36 -13.02
C SER A 977 -9.58 -26.12 -14.30
N ARG A 978 -10.56 -26.43 -15.15
CA ARG A 978 -10.36 -27.12 -16.45
C ARG A 978 -9.60 -26.29 -17.50
N SER A 979 -9.25 -25.03 -17.23
CA SER A 979 -8.60 -24.11 -18.18
C SER A 979 -7.06 -24.18 -18.21
N VAL A 980 -6.42 -25.04 -17.41
CA VAL A 980 -4.95 -25.15 -17.36
C VAL A 980 -4.39 -25.89 -18.58
N SER A 981 -4.33 -25.17 -19.71
CA SER A 981 -3.32 -25.45 -20.74
C SER A 981 -1.95 -25.02 -20.24
N THR A 982 -0.86 -25.57 -20.78
CA THR A 982 0.53 -25.26 -20.38
C THR A 982 0.97 -23.80 -20.62
N ARG A 983 0.09 -22.92 -21.11
CA ARG A 983 0.35 -21.50 -21.35
C ARG A 983 0.24 -20.62 -20.09
N THR A 984 -0.47 -21.03 -19.03
CA THR A 984 -0.70 -20.16 -17.85
C THR A 984 0.52 -19.99 -16.93
N VAL A 985 1.58 -20.80 -17.10
CA VAL A 985 2.79 -20.78 -16.26
C VAL A 985 3.74 -19.59 -16.59
N VAL A 986 3.34 -18.67 -17.47
CA VAL A 986 4.15 -17.53 -17.91
C VAL A 986 3.90 -16.27 -17.05
N ASN A 987 2.72 -16.13 -16.44
CA ASN A 987 2.28 -14.87 -15.80
C ASN A 987 2.29 -14.92 -14.27
N SER A 988 3.11 -15.78 -13.66
CA SER A 988 3.19 -15.90 -12.20
C SER A 988 4.59 -16.33 -11.80
N VAL A 989 5.14 -15.68 -10.78
CA VAL A 989 6.35 -16.13 -10.10
C VAL A 989 5.92 -17.11 -9.02
N PHE A 990 6.63 -18.23 -8.88
CA PHE A 990 6.36 -19.25 -7.88
C PHE A 990 7.62 -19.47 -7.03
N THR A 991 7.44 -19.86 -5.77
CA THR A 991 8.50 -20.57 -5.05
C THR A 991 8.70 -21.95 -5.69
N LYS A 992 9.81 -22.63 -5.37
CA LYS A 992 9.88 -24.09 -5.55
C LYS A 992 8.76 -24.77 -4.76
N SER A 993 8.44 -26.01 -5.14
CA SER A 993 7.51 -26.85 -4.38
C SER A 993 8.18 -27.38 -3.12
N TYR A 994 7.50 -27.24 -1.98
CA TYR A 994 7.89 -27.78 -0.69
C TYR A 994 6.96 -28.93 -0.31
N THR A 995 7.52 -30.00 0.24
CA THR A 995 6.76 -31.06 0.90
C THR A 995 6.75 -30.81 2.40
N ILE A 996 5.58 -30.81 3.01
CA ILE A 996 5.39 -30.68 4.46
C ILE A 996 4.54 -31.83 5.00
N GLN A 997 4.86 -32.30 6.21
CA GLN A 997 4.24 -33.45 6.87
C GLN A 997 3.68 -33.02 8.23
N SER A 998 2.53 -33.57 8.62
CA SER A 998 2.00 -33.43 9.98
C SER A 998 2.68 -34.42 10.93
N GLY A 999 2.70 -34.09 12.23
CA GLY A 999 2.85 -35.12 13.26
C GLY A 999 1.63 -36.07 13.33
N PRO A 1000 1.63 -37.05 14.24
CA PRO A 1000 0.55 -38.03 14.38
C PRO A 1000 -0.78 -37.38 14.82
N VAL A 1001 -1.83 -37.61 14.03
CA VAL A 1001 -3.18 -37.07 14.24
C VAL A 1001 -4.07 -38.13 14.86
N SER A 1002 -4.58 -37.92 16.07
CA SER A 1002 -5.57 -38.81 16.68
C SER A 1002 -6.90 -38.75 15.92
N LEU A 1003 -7.46 -39.90 15.56
CA LEU A 1003 -8.79 -40.03 14.96
C LEU A 1003 -9.89 -40.31 16.01
N VAL A 1004 -9.57 -40.23 17.30
CA VAL A 1004 -10.51 -40.41 18.43
C VAL A 1004 -10.43 -39.25 19.42
N PHE A 1005 -11.56 -38.90 20.03
CA PHE A 1005 -11.63 -37.85 21.06
C PHE A 1005 -10.92 -38.30 22.34
N THR A 1006 -9.79 -37.67 22.68
CA THR A 1006 -9.02 -37.92 23.91
C THR A 1006 -9.20 -36.79 24.92
N THR A 1007 -9.01 -37.08 26.21
CA THR A 1007 -8.87 -36.03 27.24
C THR A 1007 -7.53 -35.30 27.13
N PRO A 1008 -7.45 -34.01 27.49
CA PRO A 1008 -6.17 -33.32 27.59
C PRO A 1008 -5.34 -33.93 28.73
N GLN A 1009 -4.27 -34.63 28.36
CA GLN A 1009 -3.31 -35.20 29.31
C GLN A 1009 -2.41 -34.10 29.89
N PRO A 1010 -2.12 -34.08 31.21
CA PRO A 1010 -1.16 -33.15 31.78
C PRO A 1010 0.24 -33.35 31.19
N SER A 1011 0.85 -32.28 30.67
CA SER A 1011 2.19 -32.31 30.07
C SER A 1011 3.30 -32.35 31.13
N THR A 1012 3.67 -33.55 31.57
CA THR A 1012 4.91 -33.77 32.33
C THR A 1012 6.13 -33.71 31.41
N LEU A 1013 7.06 -32.78 31.67
CA LEU A 1013 8.39 -32.78 31.05
C LEU A 1013 9.12 -34.09 31.34
N SER A 1014 9.74 -34.68 30.31
CA SER A 1014 10.89 -35.55 30.50
C SER A 1014 12.15 -34.70 30.66
N THR A 1015 12.88 -34.92 31.75
CA THR A 1015 14.07 -34.11 32.10
C THR A 1015 15.36 -34.78 31.63
N ILE A 1016 16.33 -33.99 31.16
CA ILE A 1016 17.74 -34.38 31.24
C ILE A 1016 18.40 -33.52 32.32
N THR A 1017 18.86 -34.18 33.39
CA THR A 1017 19.45 -33.56 34.59
C THR A 1017 20.92 -33.16 34.34
N PRO A 1018 21.51 -32.26 35.15
CA PRO A 1018 22.17 -32.76 36.37
C PRO A 1018 22.04 -31.89 37.64
N ALA A 1019 21.97 -32.59 38.79
CA ALA A 1019 22.44 -32.21 40.13
C ALA A 1019 22.08 -30.83 40.75
N THR A 1020 21.21 -30.87 41.76
CA THR A 1020 21.37 -30.34 43.15
C THR A 1020 22.27 -29.10 43.42
N THR A 1021 21.94 -28.20 44.37
CA THR A 1021 21.57 -28.55 45.77
C THR A 1021 20.89 -27.41 46.57
N THR A 1022 19.97 -27.78 47.48
CA THR A 1022 19.60 -27.14 48.78
C THR A 1022 18.89 -25.77 48.90
N THR A 1023 17.82 -25.80 49.72
CA THR A 1023 17.24 -24.77 50.65
C THR A 1023 16.70 -23.43 50.08
N ALA A 1024 15.45 -22.97 50.29
CA ALA A 1024 14.45 -23.00 51.39
C ALA A 1024 14.43 -21.69 52.27
N PRO A 1025 13.36 -21.39 53.03
CA PRO A 1025 12.01 -21.08 52.52
C PRO A 1025 11.31 -19.89 53.25
N THR A 1026 10.02 -19.64 52.92
CA THR A 1026 9.00 -18.94 53.75
C THR A 1026 9.17 -17.42 54.02
N THR A 1027 8.16 -16.62 54.38
CA THR A 1027 6.75 -16.90 54.80
C THR A 1027 5.74 -15.84 54.34
N THR A 1028 4.47 -16.09 54.67
CA THR A 1028 3.23 -15.26 54.67
C THR A 1028 3.38 -13.86 55.35
N THR A 1029 2.40 -12.94 55.40
CA THR A 1029 0.92 -13.12 55.44
C THR A 1029 0.10 -11.89 55.04
N THR A 1030 -1.04 -12.19 54.41
CA THR A 1030 -2.32 -11.46 54.32
C THR A 1030 -2.72 -10.60 55.53
N THR A 1031 -3.41 -9.47 55.28
CA THR A 1031 -4.66 -9.12 56.00
C THR A 1031 -5.50 -8.08 55.23
N THR A 1032 -6.80 -7.99 55.57
CA THR A 1032 -7.81 -7.23 54.83
C THR A 1032 -8.70 -6.45 55.80
N THR A 1033 -9.15 -5.23 55.46
CA THR A 1033 -10.26 -4.57 56.17
C THR A 1033 -11.10 -3.70 55.25
N THR A 1034 -12.42 -3.68 55.47
CA THR A 1034 -13.42 -2.92 54.72
C THR A 1034 -14.34 -2.17 55.68
N VAL A 1035 -14.75 -0.95 55.33
CA VAL A 1035 -15.83 -0.19 56.00
C VAL A 1035 -16.69 0.51 54.94
N THR A 1036 -17.98 0.71 55.22
CA THR A 1036 -19.01 1.16 54.27
C THR A 1036 -19.90 2.24 54.90
N SER A 1037 -20.31 3.27 54.14
CA SER A 1037 -21.50 4.10 54.45
C SER A 1037 -21.98 4.91 53.23
N THR A 1038 -23.21 5.43 53.29
CA THR A 1038 -24.01 5.96 52.16
C THR A 1038 -24.75 7.26 52.52
N ALA A 1039 -24.95 8.20 51.58
CA ALA A 1039 -26.12 9.11 51.52
C ALA A 1039 -26.17 10.02 50.25
N THR A 1040 -27.38 10.49 49.93
CA THR A 1040 -27.80 11.57 48.97
C THR A 1040 -29.01 12.30 49.63
N PRO A 1041 -29.85 13.21 49.01
CA PRO A 1041 -29.96 13.78 47.65
C PRO A 1041 -30.28 15.32 47.61
N THR A 1042 -31.08 15.77 46.61
CA THR A 1042 -31.82 17.07 46.42
C THR A 1042 -31.03 18.37 46.11
N ASP A 1043 -31.55 19.40 45.41
CA ASP A 1043 -32.91 19.65 44.85
C ASP A 1043 -32.94 20.44 43.48
N THR A 1044 -34.07 21.08 43.12
CA THR A 1044 -34.57 21.42 41.76
C THR A 1044 -34.74 22.93 41.43
N THR A 1045 -35.38 23.23 40.27
CA THR A 1045 -36.04 24.49 39.77
C THR A 1045 -35.35 25.32 38.65
N THR A 1046 -36.05 26.27 37.99
CA THR A 1046 -36.91 26.06 36.78
C THR A 1046 -37.32 27.38 36.07
N SER A 1047 -37.76 27.28 34.81
CA SER A 1047 -38.58 28.27 34.05
C SER A 1047 -37.85 29.52 33.46
N HIS A 1048 -38.37 30.29 32.49
CA HIS A 1048 -39.66 30.27 31.74
C HIS A 1048 -39.48 30.84 30.31
N ALA A 1049 -40.37 30.51 29.36
CA ALA A 1049 -40.55 31.19 28.07
C ALA A 1049 -41.86 32.00 28.05
N PRO A 1050 -41.95 33.05 27.21
CA PRO A 1050 -42.81 33.06 25.99
C PRO A 1050 -42.12 33.81 24.81
N GLU A 1051 -42.58 33.93 23.55
CA GLU A 1051 -43.56 33.31 22.62
C GLU A 1051 -43.23 33.88 21.19
N LYS A 1052 -43.92 33.69 20.03
CA LYS A 1052 -45.17 33.03 19.62
C LYS A 1052 -45.13 32.63 18.11
N ALA A 1053 -46.06 31.75 17.70
CA ALA A 1053 -46.78 31.76 16.40
C ALA A 1053 -46.02 31.45 15.08
N SER A 1054 -46.67 31.08 13.96
CA SER A 1054 -47.86 30.20 13.78
C SER A 1054 -48.14 29.86 12.30
N SER A 1055 -48.14 28.59 11.90
CA SER A 1055 -49.08 28.06 10.88
C SER A 1055 -49.14 26.51 10.88
N MET A 1056 -50.35 25.95 10.83
CA MET A 1056 -50.61 24.51 10.61
C MET A 1056 -51.73 24.36 9.59
N ALA A 1057 -51.47 23.70 8.45
CA ALA A 1057 -52.49 23.44 7.42
C ALA A 1057 -52.12 22.25 6.51
N ALA A 1058 -52.00 21.03 7.05
CA ALA A 1058 -51.80 19.82 6.22
C ALA A 1058 -52.27 18.50 6.89
N GLY A 1059 -51.95 18.27 8.16
CA GLY A 1059 -51.94 16.92 8.75
C GLY A 1059 -53.29 16.25 9.09
N VAL A 1060 -54.42 16.95 9.02
CA VAL A 1060 -55.69 16.49 9.65
C VAL A 1060 -56.62 15.70 8.71
N ILE A 1061 -56.45 15.84 7.38
CA ILE A 1061 -57.37 15.24 6.39
C ILE A 1061 -57.03 13.77 6.08
N LEU A 1062 -55.75 13.38 6.13
CA LEU A 1062 -55.32 12.00 5.87
C LEU A 1062 -55.64 11.04 7.03
N THR A 1063 -55.61 11.52 8.27
CA THR A 1063 -55.89 10.72 9.47
C THR A 1063 -57.36 10.34 9.65
N THR A 1064 -58.30 11.18 9.21
CA THR A 1064 -59.74 10.90 9.33
C THR A 1064 -60.24 9.89 8.29
N ILE A 1065 -59.69 9.90 7.08
CA ILE A 1065 -60.05 8.93 6.01
C ILE A 1065 -59.62 7.51 6.38
N GLY A 1066 -58.42 7.33 6.95
CA GLY A 1066 -57.91 6.01 7.37
C GLY A 1066 -58.76 5.35 8.46
N ILE A 1067 -59.23 6.13 9.44
CA ILE A 1067 -60.06 5.64 10.56
C ILE A 1067 -61.45 5.18 10.07
N PHE A 1068 -62.00 5.80 9.03
CA PHE A 1068 -63.29 5.39 8.47
C PHE A 1068 -63.18 4.09 7.67
N LEU A 1069 -62.12 3.92 6.87
CA LEU A 1069 -61.88 2.69 6.09
C LEU A 1069 -61.60 1.47 6.98
N GLN A 1070 -60.98 1.62 8.15
CA GLN A 1070 -60.75 0.51 9.08
C GLN A 1070 -62.02 -0.05 9.74
N LYS A 1071 -63.17 0.64 9.68
CA LYS A 1071 -64.43 0.18 10.28
C LYS A 1071 -65.38 -0.58 9.33
N VAL A 1072 -65.03 -0.72 8.05
CA VAL A 1072 -65.89 -1.35 7.03
C VAL A 1072 -65.40 -2.75 6.61
N VAL A 1073 -64.22 -3.18 7.05
CA VAL A 1073 -63.57 -4.45 6.62
C VAL A 1073 -63.43 -5.46 7.79
N LEU A 1074 -64.29 -5.34 8.82
CA LEU A 1074 -64.35 -6.26 9.96
C LEU A 1074 -65.81 -6.62 10.35
N HIS A 1075 -66.59 -6.98 9.34
CA HIS A 1075 -67.71 -7.93 9.40
C HIS A 1075 -67.65 -8.81 8.14
#